data_AF-A0A7Y5PVK8-F1
#
_entry.id   AF-A0A7Y5PVK8-F1
#
_cell.length_a   1.000
_cell.length_b   1.000
_cell.length_c   1.000
_cell.angle_alpha   90.00
_cell.angle_beta   90.00
_cell.angle_gamma   90.00
#
_symmetry.space_group_name_H-M   'P 1'
#
loop_
_entity.id
_entity.type
_entity.pdbx_description
1 polymer ?
#
loop_
_entity_poly.entity_id
_entity_poly.type
_entity_poly.pdbx_seq_one_letter_code
_entity_poly.pdbx_strand_id
1 'polypeptide(L)'
;MSFRSRLLRIALILLAVLLFAGYFAFSTFVFSPTESDYDADVSTLVPRGVDFFVAKSGLENDFDGVPRLAVQDELDRTKAWRTWLGAPERAELEASLHLEAQLDSVAAEIAKLGLDPLKAAGGKELALAGYFKGARLEQADWAVYARASWMGKLAVAALDFPGLAGLEEQGLAVMPQEGYVTVSGGQLQRPLHVARIQDIVIAGTSQELVAAARDLQARGGQESFGLSAAYNDNIQQARRTSDGHDLEVYVDWRTMAEKLQINGRWPDMNAEQPWIAMLARMFQLGSVRTVAGTVGFDRGVVVDAHGELSSETISAFQKTLYRLRGRESKSIVDSLARIARPDTQVLAHAEIPLAEFLMELYSALEPAQRQLLDDTLRSTGQFSGTAAAIKEFDTLFKGRIGVIARQNDFPTNAEKDPPHDDTPVSAWALVLWTEGSERAHKRIAELQKLVNDNQGRFGLQGRNGGRGVFINNLSGGFEAWEFWSPFVPGTGHIAVARNADLYFISNSFQLTSDLLNRSNPNLQVERLSDRPDFAQLVNEALPASNLFIWLNPRALAPTLRQFAQRDALDRVKAEIDWDLVRAREEERIVRDQYPGKRRGQLDAEAQAAVDEQLTPLLQLREQELIRDKVPPLRAALDRQITYFEACSVALLTLAWDPKYFDLAFTAVTPLDPEE
;
A
#
# COMPACT_ATOMS: atom_id res chain seq x y z
N MET A 1 61.13 -33.07 44.56
CA MET A 1 60.20 -32.87 43.42
C MET A 1 60.24 -34.10 42.55
N SER A 2 59.12 -34.82 42.43
CA SER A 2 59.05 -36.05 41.62
C SER A 2 59.18 -35.71 40.13
N PHE A 3 59.69 -36.65 39.33
CA PHE A 3 59.88 -36.52 37.88
C PHE A 3 58.62 -35.99 37.17
N ARG A 4 57.42 -36.34 37.66
CA ARG A 4 56.12 -35.85 37.18
C ARG A 4 55.94 -34.32 37.32
N SER A 5 56.43 -33.71 38.41
CA SER A 5 56.27 -32.25 38.60
C SER A 5 57.21 -31.44 37.69
N ARG A 6 58.38 -31.98 37.33
CA ARG A 6 59.29 -31.35 36.37
C ARG A 6 58.76 -31.45 34.94
N LEU A 7 58.19 -32.60 34.58
CA LEU A 7 57.62 -32.84 33.26
C LEU A 7 56.35 -32.00 33.04
N LEU A 8 55.49 -31.88 34.06
CA LEU A 8 54.34 -30.97 34.04
C LEU A 8 54.78 -29.51 33.90
N ARG A 9 55.83 -29.08 34.62
CA ARG A 9 56.36 -27.72 34.53
C ARG A 9 56.94 -27.41 33.15
N ILE A 10 57.69 -28.34 32.56
CA ILE A 10 58.22 -28.20 31.19
C ILE A 10 57.07 -28.18 30.18
N ALA A 11 56.06 -29.04 30.33
CA ALA A 11 54.87 -29.05 29.48
C ALA A 11 54.07 -27.74 29.59
N LEU A 12 53.90 -27.19 30.80
CA LEU A 12 53.23 -25.91 31.02
C LEU A 12 54.05 -24.73 30.46
N ILE A 13 55.37 -24.76 30.57
CA ILE A 13 56.24 -23.74 29.95
C ILE A 13 56.17 -23.84 28.42
N LEU A 14 56.26 -25.04 27.85
CA LEU A 14 56.10 -25.26 26.42
C LEU A 14 54.71 -24.83 25.92
N LEU A 15 53.65 -25.17 26.66
CA LEU A 15 52.30 -24.74 26.36
C LEU A 15 52.17 -23.21 26.43
N ALA A 16 52.73 -22.57 27.45
CA ALA A 16 52.73 -21.12 27.57
C ALA A 16 53.51 -20.44 26.44
N VAL A 17 54.67 -20.99 26.05
CA VAL A 17 55.46 -20.49 24.92
C VAL A 17 54.72 -20.71 23.59
N LEU A 18 54.08 -21.86 23.38
CA LEU A 18 53.28 -22.14 22.19
C LEU A 18 52.03 -21.27 22.12
N LEU A 19 51.36 -21.03 23.26
CA LEU A 19 50.22 -20.12 23.33
C LEU A 19 50.64 -18.67 23.09
N PHE A 20 51.77 -18.23 23.64
CA PHE A 20 52.29 -16.88 23.43
C PHE A 20 52.76 -16.68 21.99
N ALA A 21 53.54 -17.61 21.44
CA ALA A 21 54.00 -17.57 20.06
C ALA A 21 52.83 -17.71 19.07
N GLY A 22 51.86 -18.58 19.37
CA GLY A 22 50.64 -18.76 18.60
C GLY A 22 49.76 -17.52 18.62
N TYR A 23 49.56 -16.91 19.80
CA TYR A 23 48.86 -15.64 19.94
C TYR A 23 49.54 -14.53 19.14
N PHE A 24 50.87 -14.39 19.28
CA PHE A 24 51.61 -13.34 18.59
C PHE A 24 51.62 -13.54 17.07
N ALA A 25 51.78 -14.78 16.60
CA ALA A 25 51.67 -15.10 15.18
C ALA A 25 50.27 -14.80 14.66
N PHE A 26 49.22 -15.25 15.37
CA PHE A 26 47.84 -14.99 14.98
C PHE A 26 47.52 -13.49 14.98
N SER A 27 47.92 -12.74 16.01
CA SER A 27 47.67 -11.30 16.08
C SER A 27 48.41 -10.49 15.02
N THR A 28 49.59 -10.98 14.59
CA THR A 28 50.42 -10.31 13.58
C THR A 28 49.94 -10.61 12.16
N PHE A 29 49.52 -11.85 11.88
CA PHE A 29 49.17 -12.28 10.54
C PHE A 29 47.65 -12.23 10.24
N VAL A 30 46.79 -12.18 11.25
CA VAL A 30 45.33 -12.34 11.09
C VAL A 30 44.59 -11.13 11.68
N PHE A 31 44.35 -11.11 12.99
CA PHE A 31 43.83 -9.96 13.73
C PHE A 31 44.06 -10.17 15.23
N SER A 32 44.04 -9.08 16.01
CA SER A 32 44.14 -9.20 17.47
C SER A 32 42.88 -9.84 18.04
N PRO A 33 42.97 -10.98 18.77
CA PRO A 33 41.81 -11.58 19.43
C PRO A 33 41.15 -10.67 20.47
N THR A 34 41.85 -9.62 20.90
CA THR A 34 41.36 -8.60 21.85
C THR A 34 41.02 -7.28 21.16
N GLU A 35 40.95 -7.24 19.82
CA GLU A 35 40.42 -6.09 19.06
C GLU A 35 38.97 -5.84 19.49
N SER A 36 38.63 -4.59 19.81
CA SER A 36 37.26 -4.20 20.12
C SER A 36 36.40 -4.24 18.85
N ASP A 37 35.11 -4.39 19.04
CA ASP A 37 34.14 -4.18 17.97
C ASP A 37 34.16 -2.70 17.52
N TYR A 38 33.64 -2.45 16.33
CA TYR A 38 33.37 -1.10 15.85
C TYR A 38 32.22 -0.50 16.67
N ASP A 39 32.49 0.63 17.33
CA ASP A 39 31.57 1.20 18.33
C ASP A 39 30.37 1.95 17.71
N ALA A 40 30.45 2.32 16.43
CA ALA A 40 29.41 3.08 15.72
C ALA A 40 28.58 2.18 14.79
N ASP A 41 27.47 2.73 14.30
CA ASP A 41 26.58 2.09 13.32
C ASP A 41 27.27 1.92 11.95
N VAL A 42 26.95 0.87 11.19
CA VAL A 42 27.58 0.64 9.88
C VAL A 42 27.32 1.78 8.89
N SER A 43 26.25 2.55 9.06
CA SER A 43 25.95 3.75 8.26
C SER A 43 27.04 4.82 8.36
N THR A 44 27.86 4.84 9.42
CA THR A 44 28.99 5.79 9.54
C THR A 44 30.20 5.42 8.68
N LEU A 45 30.20 4.24 8.07
CA LEU A 45 31.18 3.78 7.09
C LEU A 45 30.69 3.93 5.64
N VAL A 46 29.45 4.39 5.45
CA VAL A 46 28.86 4.63 4.12
C VAL A 46 29.07 6.09 3.73
N PRO A 47 29.56 6.40 2.51
CA PRO A 47 29.69 7.78 2.04
C PRO A 47 28.34 8.49 1.97
N ARG A 48 28.29 9.77 2.35
CA ARG A 48 27.03 10.55 2.31
C ARG A 48 26.39 10.66 0.92
N GLY A 49 27.19 10.58 -0.15
CA GLY A 49 26.75 10.80 -1.52
C GLY A 49 26.11 9.61 -2.22
N VAL A 50 25.84 8.50 -1.52
CA VAL A 50 25.22 7.30 -2.13
C VAL A 50 23.81 7.59 -2.67
N ASP A 51 23.43 6.91 -3.75
CA ASP A 51 22.11 7.04 -4.35
C ASP A 51 21.07 6.16 -3.64
N PHE A 52 21.51 5.08 -3.01
CA PHE A 52 20.65 4.24 -2.18
C PHE A 52 21.40 3.67 -0.98
N PHE A 53 20.65 3.43 0.09
CA PHE A 53 21.09 2.77 1.30
C PHE A 53 19.93 1.94 1.85
N VAL A 54 20.22 0.69 2.21
CA VAL A 54 19.28 -0.21 2.88
C VAL A 54 20.02 -0.90 4.01
N ALA A 55 19.50 -0.86 5.22
CA ALA A 55 20.12 -1.54 6.35
C ALA A 55 19.11 -2.23 7.24
N LYS A 56 19.54 -3.30 7.90
CA LYS A 56 18.76 -4.01 8.90
C LYS A 56 19.66 -4.61 9.97
N SER A 57 19.24 -4.43 11.22
CA SER A 57 19.84 -5.09 12.37
C SER A 57 19.03 -6.33 12.75
N GLY A 58 19.68 -7.29 13.43
CA GLY A 58 19.00 -8.47 13.97
C GLY A 58 18.49 -9.47 12.92
N LEU A 59 19.06 -9.50 11.71
CA LEU A 59 18.69 -10.43 10.64
C LEU A 59 18.73 -11.91 11.07
N GLU A 60 19.58 -12.26 12.04
CA GLU A 60 19.61 -13.61 12.61
C GLU A 60 18.30 -14.06 13.26
N ASN A 61 17.43 -13.12 13.64
CA ASN A 61 16.12 -13.41 14.22
C ASN A 61 15.02 -13.60 13.16
N ASP A 62 15.24 -13.12 11.93
CA ASP A 62 14.23 -13.22 10.86
C ASP A 62 14.30 -14.56 10.12
N PHE A 63 15.36 -15.35 10.33
CA PHE A 63 15.62 -16.60 9.61
C PHE A 63 15.88 -17.76 10.56
N ASP A 64 15.25 -18.91 10.29
CA ASP A 64 15.62 -20.21 10.86
C ASP A 64 16.61 -20.93 9.93
N GLY A 65 17.76 -20.27 9.72
CA GLY A 65 18.76 -20.64 8.73
C GLY A 65 18.40 -20.17 7.32
N VAL A 66 19.32 -19.48 6.64
CA VAL A 66 19.07 -18.95 5.29
C VAL A 66 18.88 -20.07 4.27
N PRO A 67 17.83 -20.03 3.41
CA PRO A 67 16.89 -18.91 3.19
C PRO A 67 15.53 -19.02 3.92
N ARG A 68 15.36 -19.93 4.90
CA ARG A 68 14.08 -20.15 5.60
C ARG A 68 13.78 -19.04 6.60
N LEU A 69 12.61 -18.41 6.46
CA LEU A 69 12.13 -17.40 7.41
C LEU A 69 11.78 -18.02 8.76
N ALA A 70 12.03 -17.29 9.86
CA ALA A 70 11.65 -17.71 11.20
C ALA A 70 10.12 -17.90 11.34
N VAL A 71 9.35 -17.08 10.61
CA VAL A 71 7.88 -17.10 10.61
C VAL A 71 7.26 -17.98 9.51
N GLN A 72 8.07 -18.81 8.83
CA GLN A 72 7.60 -19.57 7.66
C GLN A 72 6.47 -20.54 8.02
N ASP A 73 6.55 -21.20 9.17
CA ASP A 73 5.55 -22.19 9.59
C ASP A 73 4.22 -21.55 9.97
N GLU A 74 4.22 -20.33 10.53
CA GLU A 74 3.00 -19.55 10.76
C GLU A 74 2.41 -19.09 9.42
N LEU A 75 3.24 -18.54 8.52
CA LEU A 75 2.81 -18.09 7.19
C LEU A 75 2.12 -19.21 6.41
N ASP A 76 2.71 -20.41 6.40
CA ASP A 76 2.20 -21.61 5.73
C ASP A 76 0.80 -22.05 6.22
N ARG A 77 0.41 -21.66 7.43
CA ARG A 77 -0.93 -21.93 7.98
C ARG A 77 -1.97 -20.91 7.50
N THR A 78 -1.56 -19.69 7.21
CA THR A 78 -2.49 -18.63 6.80
C THR A 78 -3.14 -18.93 5.44
N LYS A 79 -4.41 -18.53 5.27
CA LYS A 79 -5.13 -18.70 4.01
C LYS A 79 -4.56 -17.81 2.90
N ALA A 80 -4.18 -16.58 3.25
CA ALA A 80 -3.65 -15.62 2.28
C ALA A 80 -2.33 -16.07 1.67
N TRP A 81 -1.40 -16.56 2.48
CA TRP A 81 -0.14 -17.09 1.97
C TRP A 81 -0.35 -18.32 1.08
N ARG A 82 -1.15 -19.30 1.51
CA ARG A 82 -1.47 -20.46 0.67
C ARG A 82 -2.15 -20.09 -0.65
N THR A 83 -2.99 -19.04 -0.63
CA THR A 83 -3.63 -18.49 -1.83
C THR A 83 -2.60 -17.86 -2.76
N TRP A 84 -1.63 -17.11 -2.22
CA TRP A 84 -0.50 -16.55 -2.97
C TRP A 84 0.40 -17.62 -3.57
N LEU A 85 0.69 -18.69 -2.81
CA LEU A 85 1.56 -19.77 -3.28
C LEU A 85 1.02 -20.45 -4.55
N GLY A 86 -0.30 -20.54 -4.70
CA GLY A 86 -0.97 -21.11 -5.89
C GLY A 86 -1.42 -20.09 -6.93
N ALA A 87 -1.07 -18.81 -6.77
CA ALA A 87 -1.57 -17.72 -7.61
C ALA A 87 -0.81 -17.63 -8.96
N PRO A 88 -1.50 -17.40 -10.10
CA PRO A 88 -0.85 -17.12 -11.38
C PRO A 88 0.14 -15.96 -11.32
N GLU A 89 -0.16 -14.94 -10.53
CA GLU A 89 0.68 -13.76 -10.34
C GLU A 89 2.05 -14.11 -9.75
N ARG A 90 2.11 -15.10 -8.83
CA ARG A 90 3.37 -15.64 -8.32
C ARG A 90 4.11 -16.40 -9.41
N ALA A 91 3.42 -17.19 -10.22
CA ALA A 91 4.04 -17.93 -11.31
C ALA A 91 4.64 -16.98 -12.37
N GLU A 92 4.00 -15.85 -12.65
CA GLU A 92 4.54 -14.79 -13.51
C GLU A 92 5.77 -14.11 -12.89
N LEU A 93 5.72 -13.83 -11.58
CA LEU A 93 6.86 -13.29 -10.85
C LEU A 93 8.05 -14.25 -10.89
N GLU A 94 7.82 -15.54 -10.64
CA GLU A 94 8.86 -16.58 -10.70
C GLU A 94 9.41 -16.75 -12.12
N ALA A 95 8.56 -16.70 -13.14
CA ALA A 95 9.00 -16.78 -14.53
C ALA A 95 9.86 -15.58 -14.95
N SER A 96 9.65 -14.40 -14.36
CA SER A 96 10.38 -13.17 -14.70
C SER A 96 11.67 -12.99 -13.90
N LEU A 97 11.65 -13.34 -12.61
CA LEU A 97 12.76 -13.11 -11.68
C LEU A 97 13.58 -14.36 -11.36
N HIS A 98 13.04 -15.56 -11.60
CA HIS A 98 13.66 -16.84 -11.26
C HIS A 98 14.07 -16.92 -9.77
N LEU A 99 13.19 -16.45 -8.87
CA LEU A 99 13.51 -16.30 -7.44
C LEU A 99 13.78 -17.63 -6.79
N GLU A 100 12.98 -18.66 -7.04
CA GLU A 100 13.18 -20.00 -6.47
C GLU A 100 14.50 -20.60 -6.93
N ALA A 101 14.79 -20.52 -8.23
CA ALA A 101 16.07 -21.02 -8.75
C ALA A 101 17.28 -20.27 -8.17
N GLN A 102 17.15 -18.95 -7.95
CA GLN A 102 18.19 -18.14 -7.31
C GLN A 102 18.35 -18.51 -5.83
N LEU A 103 17.24 -18.65 -5.08
CA LEU A 103 17.26 -19.04 -3.67
C LEU A 103 17.81 -20.45 -3.47
N ASP A 104 17.47 -21.40 -4.34
CA ASP A 104 18.01 -22.75 -4.34
C ASP A 104 19.51 -22.76 -4.65
N SER A 105 19.95 -21.93 -5.60
CA SER A 105 21.37 -21.75 -5.90
C SER A 105 22.12 -21.19 -4.68
N VAL A 106 21.56 -20.16 -4.04
CA VAL A 106 22.12 -19.57 -2.81
C VAL A 106 22.18 -20.60 -1.68
N ALA A 107 21.11 -21.36 -1.47
CA ALA A 107 21.07 -22.42 -0.46
C ALA A 107 22.12 -23.51 -0.74
N ALA A 108 22.28 -23.92 -2.00
CA ALA A 108 23.29 -24.90 -2.41
C ALA A 108 24.73 -24.36 -2.26
N GLU A 109 24.96 -23.09 -2.53
CA GLU A 109 26.25 -22.43 -2.31
C GLU A 109 26.58 -22.29 -0.83
N ILE A 110 25.61 -21.86 0.00
CA ILE A 110 25.75 -21.80 1.46
C ILE A 110 26.06 -23.19 2.04
N ALA A 111 25.36 -24.23 1.57
CA ALA A 111 25.59 -25.60 2.03
C ALA A 111 27.02 -26.09 1.75
N LYS A 112 27.66 -25.66 0.65
CA LYS A 112 29.06 -25.99 0.33
C LYS A 112 30.06 -25.33 1.27
N LEU A 113 29.73 -24.16 1.84
CA LEU A 113 30.58 -23.46 2.79
C LEU A 113 30.62 -24.16 4.17
N GLY A 114 29.64 -25.00 4.47
CA GLY A 114 29.53 -25.70 5.77
C GLY A 114 29.33 -24.76 6.95
N LEU A 115 28.97 -23.50 6.69
CA LEU A 115 28.84 -22.41 7.64
C LEU A 115 27.58 -21.61 7.32
N ASP A 116 26.85 -21.23 8.36
CA ASP A 116 25.70 -20.34 8.25
C ASP A 116 26.20 -18.90 8.03
N PRO A 117 25.89 -18.27 6.88
CA PRO A 117 26.40 -16.94 6.55
C PRO A 117 25.97 -15.91 7.59
N LEU A 118 24.75 -15.96 8.14
CA LEU A 118 24.31 -14.99 9.14
C LEU A 118 25.13 -15.06 10.43
N LYS A 119 25.57 -16.27 10.83
CA LYS A 119 26.47 -16.47 11.98
C LYS A 119 27.90 -16.03 11.68
N ALA A 120 28.32 -16.06 10.42
CA ALA A 120 29.63 -15.62 9.99
C ALA A 120 29.70 -14.09 9.81
N ALA A 121 28.71 -13.50 9.14
CA ALA A 121 28.58 -12.08 8.84
C ALA A 121 27.13 -11.67 8.51
N GLY A 122 26.70 -10.48 8.94
CA GLY A 122 25.43 -9.88 8.55
C GLY A 122 24.23 -10.24 9.43
N GLY A 123 24.32 -11.24 10.30
CA GLY A 123 23.24 -11.60 11.23
C GLY A 123 22.93 -10.51 12.26
N LYS A 124 23.96 -9.84 12.79
CA LYS A 124 23.79 -8.73 13.74
C LYS A 124 23.36 -7.43 13.07
N GLU A 125 24.01 -7.10 11.95
CA GLU A 125 23.82 -5.85 11.24
C GLU A 125 24.35 -6.01 9.81
N LEU A 126 23.53 -5.58 8.85
CA LEU A 126 23.83 -5.62 7.43
C LEU A 126 23.33 -4.32 6.79
N ALA A 127 24.18 -3.67 6.01
CA ALA A 127 23.80 -2.58 5.14
C ALA A 127 24.26 -2.84 3.70
N LEU A 128 23.48 -2.33 2.76
CA LEU A 128 23.74 -2.31 1.33
C LEU A 128 23.63 -0.85 0.87
N ALA A 129 24.69 -0.33 0.26
CA ALA A 129 24.69 1.03 -0.26
C ALA A 129 25.34 1.09 -1.63
N GLY A 130 24.99 2.10 -2.43
CA GLY A 130 25.55 2.18 -3.77
C GLY A 130 25.11 3.35 -4.63
N TYR A 131 25.48 3.27 -5.91
CA TYR A 131 25.22 4.25 -6.95
C TYR A 131 24.50 3.59 -8.12
N PHE A 132 23.46 4.24 -8.64
CA PHE A 132 22.78 3.78 -9.84
C PHE A 132 23.65 4.07 -11.06
N LYS A 133 24.08 2.99 -11.74
CA LYS A 133 24.83 3.05 -12.99
C LYS A 133 24.09 2.31 -14.09
N GLY A 134 24.08 2.92 -15.27
CA GLY A 134 23.44 2.34 -16.45
C GLY A 134 21.92 2.26 -16.35
N ALA A 135 21.32 1.44 -17.21
CA ALA A 135 19.86 1.35 -17.37
C ALA A 135 19.22 0.16 -16.64
N ARG A 136 20.03 -0.65 -15.96
CA ARG A 136 19.56 -1.83 -15.21
C ARG A 136 20.24 -1.93 -13.85
N LEU A 137 19.56 -2.55 -12.88
CA LEU A 137 20.06 -2.69 -11.52
C LEU A 137 21.35 -3.52 -11.43
N GLU A 138 21.59 -4.48 -12.33
CA GLU A 138 22.82 -5.29 -12.31
C GLU A 138 24.07 -4.48 -12.67
N GLN A 139 23.88 -3.31 -13.28
CA GLN A 139 24.95 -2.38 -13.62
C GLN A 139 25.29 -1.44 -12.47
N ALA A 140 24.44 -1.36 -11.43
CA ALA A 140 24.67 -0.53 -10.27
C ALA A 140 25.97 -0.91 -9.55
N ASP A 141 26.62 0.10 -8.99
CA ASP A 141 27.76 -0.08 -8.13
C ASP A 141 27.27 -0.18 -6.70
N TRP A 142 27.72 -1.20 -5.98
CA TRP A 142 27.23 -1.47 -4.64
C TRP A 142 28.34 -1.96 -3.73
N ALA A 143 28.13 -1.78 -2.43
CA ALA A 143 28.91 -2.38 -1.37
C ALA A 143 27.97 -2.85 -0.25
N VAL A 144 28.26 -4.04 0.26
CA VAL A 144 27.64 -4.64 1.43
C VAL A 144 28.56 -4.44 2.62
N TYR A 145 28.01 -3.97 3.72
CA TYR A 145 28.67 -3.71 5.00
C TYR A 145 28.03 -4.63 6.03
N ALA A 146 28.78 -5.60 6.55
CA ALA A 146 28.25 -6.65 7.39
C ALA A 146 29.07 -6.79 8.67
N ARG A 147 28.40 -6.79 9.83
CA ARG A 147 29.06 -7.09 11.09
C ARG A 147 29.35 -8.59 11.17
N ALA A 148 30.61 -8.94 11.40
CA ALA A 148 31.16 -10.28 11.27
C ALA A 148 31.60 -10.87 12.61
N SER A 149 31.35 -12.17 12.76
CA SER A 149 31.89 -12.94 13.88
C SER A 149 33.39 -13.21 13.71
N TRP A 150 34.01 -13.85 14.69
CA TRP A 150 35.43 -14.24 14.61
C TRP A 150 35.72 -15.11 13.37
N MET A 151 34.75 -15.90 12.91
CA MET A 151 34.87 -16.74 11.71
C MET A 151 34.88 -15.90 10.44
N GLY A 152 33.97 -14.92 10.33
CA GLY A 152 33.95 -13.98 9.21
C GLY A 152 35.22 -13.14 9.13
N LYS A 153 35.71 -12.65 10.29
CA LYS A 153 37.00 -11.94 10.38
C LYS A 153 38.16 -12.80 9.87
N LEU A 154 38.19 -14.09 10.25
CA LEU A 154 39.21 -15.03 9.81
C LEU A 154 39.13 -15.31 8.30
N ALA A 155 37.92 -15.46 7.77
CA ALA A 155 37.71 -15.71 6.34
C ALA A 155 38.23 -14.56 5.48
N VAL A 156 37.99 -13.30 5.89
CA VAL A 156 38.53 -12.13 5.17
C VAL A 156 40.04 -12.03 5.31
N ALA A 157 40.60 -12.28 6.50
CA ALA A 157 42.06 -12.28 6.69
C ALA A 157 42.76 -13.38 5.86
N ALA A 158 42.08 -14.51 5.59
CA ALA A 158 42.62 -15.55 4.73
C ALA A 158 42.76 -15.10 3.26
N LEU A 159 42.04 -14.07 2.81
CA LEU A 159 42.17 -13.50 1.47
C LEU A 159 43.55 -12.85 1.24
N ASP A 160 44.23 -12.38 2.29
CA ASP A 160 45.59 -11.87 2.19
C ASP A 160 46.62 -12.98 1.95
N PHE A 161 46.22 -14.26 2.09
CA PHE A 161 47.06 -15.44 1.90
C PHE A 161 46.40 -16.45 0.95
N PRO A 162 46.21 -16.11 -0.34
CA PRO A 162 45.39 -16.89 -1.28
C PRO A 162 45.86 -18.35 -1.47
N GLY A 163 47.17 -18.60 -1.36
CA GLY A 163 47.74 -19.95 -1.45
C GLY A 163 47.40 -20.87 -0.26
N LEU A 164 47.01 -20.32 0.90
CA LEU A 164 46.53 -21.10 2.05
C LEU A 164 45.02 -21.37 2.00
N ALA A 165 44.27 -20.55 1.25
CA ALA A 165 42.82 -20.62 1.13
C ALA A 165 42.34 -21.47 -0.07
N GLY A 166 43.24 -21.92 -0.96
CA GLY A 166 42.89 -22.74 -2.12
C GLY A 166 42.07 -22.01 -3.19
N LEU A 167 42.06 -20.66 -3.17
CA LEU A 167 41.22 -19.84 -4.06
C LEU A 167 41.66 -19.93 -5.52
N GLU A 168 42.97 -20.11 -5.77
CA GLU A 168 43.51 -20.31 -7.12
C GLU A 168 43.00 -21.62 -7.76
N GLU A 169 42.79 -22.68 -6.96
CA GLU A 169 42.22 -23.95 -7.43
C GLU A 169 40.74 -23.81 -7.84
N GLN A 170 40.06 -22.78 -7.34
CA GLN A 170 38.69 -22.41 -7.70
C GLN A 170 38.62 -21.42 -8.88
N GLY A 171 39.76 -21.08 -9.49
CA GLY A 171 39.85 -20.16 -10.62
C GLY A 171 39.70 -18.69 -10.24
N LEU A 172 39.82 -18.34 -8.94
CA LEU A 172 39.77 -16.98 -8.44
C LEU A 172 41.18 -16.40 -8.34
N ALA A 173 41.38 -15.22 -8.92
CA ALA A 173 42.59 -14.42 -8.81
C ALA A 173 42.40 -13.37 -7.70
N VAL A 174 43.33 -13.36 -6.75
CA VAL A 174 43.29 -12.48 -5.58
C VAL A 174 44.46 -11.50 -5.64
N MET A 175 44.15 -10.21 -5.68
CA MET A 175 45.12 -9.12 -5.74
C MET A 175 45.03 -8.27 -4.48
N PRO A 176 45.90 -8.50 -3.47
CA PRO A 176 45.95 -7.66 -2.30
C PRO A 176 46.46 -6.25 -2.66
N GLN A 177 45.79 -5.22 -2.13
CA GLN A 177 46.14 -3.82 -2.26
C GLN A 177 46.18 -3.16 -0.87
N GLU A 178 46.64 -1.92 -0.78
CA GLU A 178 46.69 -1.21 0.51
C GLU A 178 45.27 -1.05 1.09
N GLY A 179 45.08 -1.58 2.30
CA GLY A 179 44.10 -2.64 2.56
C GLY A 179 42.70 -2.58 1.94
N TYR A 180 42.61 -3.19 0.78
CA TYR A 180 41.50 -4.06 0.44
C TYR A 180 42.06 -5.10 -0.50
N VAL A 181 41.32 -6.19 -0.67
CA VAL A 181 41.68 -7.27 -1.58
C VAL A 181 40.74 -7.25 -2.75
N THR A 182 41.27 -7.33 -3.96
CA THR A 182 40.47 -7.45 -5.17
C THR A 182 40.42 -8.90 -5.62
N VAL A 183 39.22 -9.47 -5.67
CA VAL A 183 38.95 -10.83 -6.13
C VAL A 183 38.33 -10.76 -7.53
N SER A 184 38.87 -11.53 -8.48
CA SER A 184 38.41 -11.56 -9.86
C SER A 184 38.55 -12.97 -10.45
N GLY A 185 37.92 -13.23 -11.60
CA GLY A 185 37.97 -14.55 -12.24
C GLY A 185 36.85 -15.49 -11.79
N GLY A 186 36.96 -16.78 -12.16
CA GLY A 186 35.91 -17.77 -11.92
C GLY A 186 34.60 -17.41 -12.63
N GLN A 187 33.49 -17.43 -11.89
CA GLN A 187 32.15 -17.05 -12.36
C GLN A 187 31.80 -15.57 -12.08
N LEU A 188 32.72 -14.79 -11.52
CA LEU A 188 32.47 -13.38 -11.20
C LEU A 188 32.39 -12.55 -12.49
N GLN A 189 31.25 -11.91 -12.74
CA GLN A 189 31.09 -11.00 -13.88
C GLN A 189 31.87 -9.70 -13.72
N ARG A 190 32.10 -9.27 -12.47
CA ARG A 190 32.82 -8.05 -12.11
C ARG A 190 33.79 -8.36 -10.95
N PRO A 191 34.94 -7.68 -10.87
CA PRO A 191 35.80 -7.77 -9.70
C PRO A 191 35.04 -7.38 -8.43
N LEU A 192 35.34 -8.08 -7.33
CA LEU A 192 34.85 -7.76 -6.00
C LEU A 192 36.00 -7.21 -5.16
N HIS A 193 35.75 -6.11 -4.47
CA HIS A 193 36.69 -5.49 -3.55
C HIS A 193 36.24 -5.79 -2.13
N VAL A 194 37.13 -6.36 -1.32
CA VAL A 194 36.83 -6.81 0.04
C VAL A 194 37.77 -6.12 1.03
N ALA A 195 37.22 -5.48 2.04
CA ALA A 195 37.96 -4.87 3.14
C ALA A 195 37.40 -5.32 4.49
N ARG A 196 38.21 -5.12 5.53
CA ARG A 196 37.81 -5.29 6.93
C ARG A 196 38.17 -4.04 7.72
N ILE A 197 37.26 -3.63 8.59
CA ILE A 197 37.43 -2.58 9.60
C ILE A 197 36.93 -3.16 10.92
N GLN A 198 37.83 -3.54 11.84
CA GLN A 198 37.49 -4.25 13.07
C GLN A 198 36.60 -5.48 12.79
N ASP A 199 35.38 -5.51 13.31
CA ASP A 199 34.41 -6.56 13.07
C ASP A 199 33.49 -6.29 11.88
N ILE A 200 33.65 -5.20 11.13
CA ILE A 200 32.90 -4.94 9.90
C ILE A 200 33.66 -5.49 8.69
N VAL A 201 32.95 -6.31 7.90
CA VAL A 201 33.39 -6.77 6.58
C VAL A 201 32.66 -5.99 5.51
N ILE A 202 33.41 -5.49 4.54
CA ILE A 202 32.90 -4.68 3.44
C ILE A 202 33.24 -5.39 2.15
N ALA A 203 32.24 -5.70 1.33
CA ALA A 203 32.42 -6.35 0.04
C ALA A 203 31.57 -5.66 -1.02
N GLY A 204 32.16 -5.27 -2.15
CA GLY A 204 31.43 -4.53 -3.17
C GLY A 204 32.03 -4.60 -4.56
N THR A 205 31.24 -4.22 -5.54
CA THR A 205 31.66 -4.07 -6.95
C THR A 205 32.31 -2.72 -7.24
N SER A 206 32.24 -1.80 -6.28
CA SER A 206 32.86 -0.48 -6.33
C SER A 206 34.07 -0.39 -5.41
N GLN A 207 35.24 -0.17 -6.01
CA GLN A 207 36.47 0.14 -5.28
C GLN A 207 36.31 1.42 -4.45
N GLU A 208 35.59 2.42 -4.97
CA GLU A 208 35.37 3.72 -4.33
C GLU A 208 34.64 3.57 -2.99
N LEU A 209 33.55 2.79 -2.95
CA LEU A 209 32.76 2.57 -1.73
C LEU A 209 33.56 1.83 -0.65
N VAL A 210 34.35 0.83 -1.05
CA VAL A 210 35.17 0.01 -0.14
C VAL A 210 36.35 0.81 0.41
N ALA A 211 37.02 1.61 -0.43
CA ALA A 211 38.11 2.47 0.01
C ALA A 211 37.61 3.61 0.91
N ALA A 212 36.49 4.25 0.56
CA ALA A 212 35.93 5.37 1.31
C ALA A 212 35.57 5.00 2.75
N ALA A 213 35.17 3.76 3.02
CA ALA A 213 34.85 3.30 4.37
C ALA A 213 36.04 3.44 5.34
N ARG A 214 37.26 3.21 4.88
CA ARG A 214 38.47 3.38 5.70
C ARG A 214 38.80 4.83 5.96
N ASP A 215 38.65 5.67 4.95
CA ASP A 215 38.81 7.12 5.10
C ASP A 215 37.79 7.69 6.08
N LEU A 216 36.53 7.21 6.01
CA LEU A 216 35.48 7.57 6.96
C LEU A 216 35.80 7.10 8.37
N GLN A 217 36.27 5.86 8.55
CA GLN A 217 36.73 5.37 9.86
C GLN A 217 37.84 6.26 10.42
N ALA A 218 38.85 6.60 9.63
CA ALA A 218 39.96 7.45 10.04
C ALA A 218 39.52 8.87 10.44
N ARG A 219 38.41 9.37 9.87
CA ARG A 219 37.80 10.67 10.19
C ARG A 219 36.69 10.58 11.25
N GLY A 220 36.46 9.41 11.86
CA GLY A 220 35.39 9.20 12.84
C GLY A 220 33.98 9.35 12.25
N GLY A 221 33.79 8.97 10.99
CA GLY A 221 32.51 9.04 10.29
C GLY A 221 32.11 10.43 9.78
N GLN A 222 32.98 11.45 9.88
CA GLN A 222 32.70 12.76 9.30
C GLN A 222 32.43 12.63 7.79
N GLU A 223 31.34 13.23 7.31
CA GLU A 223 30.83 13.11 5.93
C GLU A 223 30.26 11.74 5.55
N SER A 224 29.98 10.87 6.53
CA SER A 224 29.23 9.64 6.32
C SER A 224 27.73 9.89 6.16
N PHE A 225 27.04 8.89 5.61
CA PHE A 225 25.59 8.85 5.52
C PHE A 225 24.95 8.80 6.92
N GLY A 226 25.50 8.01 7.85
CA GLY A 226 25.01 7.90 9.23
C GLY A 226 25.03 9.21 10.03
N LEU A 227 25.89 10.16 9.66
CA LEU A 227 25.91 11.52 10.25
C LEU A 227 25.20 12.58 9.39
N SER A 228 24.48 12.17 8.35
CA SER A 228 23.73 13.09 7.50
C SER A 228 22.39 13.45 8.12
N ALA A 229 21.86 14.63 7.78
CA ALA A 229 20.50 15.03 8.17
C ALA A 229 19.45 14.04 7.65
N ALA A 230 19.63 13.50 6.44
CA ALA A 230 18.71 12.52 5.86
C ALA A 230 18.62 11.25 6.71
N TYR A 231 19.71 10.80 7.33
CA TYR A 231 19.69 9.64 8.22
C TYR A 231 19.17 9.98 9.62
N ASN A 232 19.76 10.99 10.26
CA ASN A 232 19.42 11.34 11.64
C ASN A 232 17.96 11.79 11.80
N ASP A 233 17.46 12.62 10.89
CA ASP A 233 16.12 13.20 11.02
C ASP A 233 15.03 12.25 10.53
N ASN A 234 15.31 11.40 9.52
CA ASN A 234 14.27 10.61 8.83
C ASN A 234 14.38 9.09 9.02
N ILE A 235 15.50 8.56 9.51
CA ILE A 235 15.68 7.12 9.76
C ILE A 235 15.88 6.89 11.26
N GLN A 236 16.82 7.60 11.89
CA GLN A 236 17.11 7.40 13.32
C GLN A 236 15.96 7.85 14.22
N GLN A 237 15.28 8.94 13.86
CA GLN A 237 14.11 9.47 14.58
C GLN A 237 12.76 8.94 14.07
N ALA A 238 12.77 8.06 13.06
CA ALA A 238 11.54 7.45 12.54
C ALA A 238 10.82 6.65 13.62
N ARG A 239 9.50 6.51 13.47
CA ARG A 239 8.71 5.60 14.30
C ARG A 239 9.18 4.17 14.05
N ARG A 240 9.52 3.47 15.13
CA ARG A 240 9.97 2.09 15.10
C ARG A 240 8.91 1.14 15.61
N THR A 241 9.00 -0.10 15.16
CA THR A 241 8.27 -1.21 15.76
C THR A 241 8.76 -1.52 17.17
N SER A 242 8.10 -2.44 17.88
CA SER A 242 8.46 -2.80 19.25
C SER A 242 9.85 -3.42 19.34
N ASP A 243 10.27 -4.14 18.30
CA ASP A 243 11.53 -4.88 18.32
C ASP A 243 12.70 -3.99 17.89
N GLY A 244 12.41 -2.84 17.25
CA GLY A 244 13.39 -1.81 16.91
C GLY A 244 14.35 -2.19 15.78
N HIS A 245 14.14 -3.35 15.15
CA HIS A 245 14.98 -3.94 14.10
C HIS A 245 14.38 -3.73 12.70
N ASP A 246 13.85 -2.52 12.47
CA ASP A 246 13.20 -2.17 11.20
C ASP A 246 14.21 -2.07 10.05
N LEU A 247 13.73 -2.34 8.84
CA LEU A 247 14.48 -2.11 7.62
C LEU A 247 14.60 -0.60 7.38
N GLU A 248 15.81 -0.08 7.43
CA GLU A 248 16.14 1.30 7.13
C GLU A 248 16.33 1.46 5.63
N VAL A 249 15.73 2.50 5.04
CA VAL A 249 15.74 2.71 3.60
C VAL A 249 16.00 4.17 3.28
N TYR A 250 16.90 4.41 2.33
CA TYR A 250 17.09 5.68 1.66
C TYR A 250 17.29 5.46 0.16
N VAL A 251 16.63 6.29 -0.66
CA VAL A 251 16.75 6.26 -2.12
C VAL A 251 16.67 7.68 -2.66
N ASP A 252 17.64 8.06 -3.50
CA ASP A 252 17.49 9.16 -4.45
C ASP A 252 16.61 8.67 -5.61
N TRP A 253 15.31 8.83 -5.42
CA TRP A 253 14.28 8.42 -6.37
C TRP A 253 14.46 9.09 -7.73
N ARG A 254 14.87 10.35 -7.77
CA ARG A 254 15.09 11.06 -9.03
C ARG A 254 16.22 10.41 -9.82
N THR A 255 17.36 10.18 -9.17
CA THR A 255 18.50 9.52 -9.81
C THR A 255 18.13 8.10 -10.25
N MET A 256 17.43 7.34 -9.40
CA MET A 256 16.92 6.01 -9.74
C MET A 256 16.03 6.04 -10.99
N ALA A 257 15.02 6.92 -11.01
CA ALA A 257 14.07 6.99 -12.10
C ALA A 257 14.71 7.45 -13.42
N GLU A 258 15.63 8.42 -13.37
CA GLU A 258 16.38 8.89 -14.54
C GLU A 258 17.30 7.80 -15.11
N LYS A 259 18.02 7.06 -14.25
CA LYS A 259 18.95 6.00 -14.69
C LYS A 259 18.23 4.76 -15.21
N LEU A 260 17.24 4.28 -14.47
CA LEU A 260 16.48 3.07 -14.81
C LEU A 260 15.35 3.33 -15.83
N GLN A 261 15.22 4.57 -16.32
CA GLN A 261 14.19 4.98 -17.29
C GLN A 261 12.76 4.68 -16.78
N ILE A 262 12.54 4.80 -15.47
CA ILE A 262 11.24 4.58 -14.86
C ILE A 262 10.34 5.76 -15.18
N ASN A 263 9.13 5.46 -15.65
CA ASN A 263 8.15 6.50 -15.92
C ASN A 263 7.64 7.12 -14.61
N GLY A 264 8.10 8.34 -14.30
CA GLY A 264 7.64 9.10 -13.14
C GLY A 264 6.18 9.57 -13.21
N ARG A 265 5.46 9.36 -14.32
CA ARG A 265 4.03 9.72 -14.48
C ARG A 265 3.09 8.69 -13.86
N TRP A 266 3.46 8.15 -12.71
CA TRP A 266 2.59 7.29 -11.93
C TRP A 266 2.20 8.01 -10.63
N PRO A 267 0.91 8.06 -10.26
CA PRO A 267 -0.24 7.58 -11.02
C PRO A 267 -0.46 8.34 -12.34
N ASP A 268 -1.14 7.72 -13.32
CA ASP A 268 -1.36 8.32 -14.65
C ASP A 268 -2.53 9.32 -14.62
N MET A 269 -2.26 10.55 -15.05
CA MET A 269 -3.25 11.64 -15.15
C MET A 269 -4.29 11.41 -16.24
N ASN A 270 -3.99 10.55 -17.22
CA ASN A 270 -4.90 10.24 -18.33
C ASN A 270 -5.54 8.86 -18.19
N ALA A 271 -5.47 8.26 -16.99
CA ALA A 271 -6.14 7.00 -16.74
C ALA A 271 -7.64 7.11 -17.03
N GLU A 272 -8.20 6.12 -17.72
CA GLU A 272 -9.64 6.06 -18.02
C GLU A 272 -10.49 6.05 -16.75
N GLN A 273 -9.94 5.49 -15.67
CA GLN A 273 -10.57 5.49 -14.35
C GLN A 273 -10.45 6.89 -13.71
N PRO A 274 -11.57 7.61 -13.47
CA PRO A 274 -11.52 9.00 -13.01
C PRO A 274 -10.79 9.18 -11.67
N TRP A 275 -10.88 8.19 -10.77
CA TRP A 275 -10.22 8.25 -9.47
C TRP A 275 -8.69 8.12 -9.59
N ILE A 276 -8.18 7.34 -10.54
CA ILE A 276 -6.72 7.23 -10.79
C ILE A 276 -6.22 8.57 -11.33
N ALA A 277 -6.93 9.14 -12.32
CA ALA A 277 -6.61 10.44 -12.88
C ALA A 277 -6.65 11.55 -11.81
N MET A 278 -7.58 11.48 -10.86
CA MET A 278 -7.67 12.41 -9.73
C MET A 278 -6.48 12.26 -8.78
N LEU A 279 -6.14 11.05 -8.37
CA LEU A 279 -4.97 10.79 -7.52
C LEU A 279 -3.68 11.29 -8.18
N ALA A 280 -3.54 11.07 -9.50
CA ALA A 280 -2.42 11.57 -10.28
C ALA A 280 -2.32 13.11 -10.28
N ARG A 281 -3.45 13.82 -10.20
CA ARG A 281 -3.46 15.29 -10.08
C ARG A 281 -3.08 15.75 -8.67
N MET A 282 -3.41 14.95 -7.65
CA MET A 282 -3.05 15.23 -6.26
C MET A 282 -1.58 14.92 -5.97
N PHE A 283 -1.00 13.90 -6.59
CA PHE A 283 0.38 13.48 -6.37
C PHE A 283 0.96 12.76 -7.60
N GLN A 284 2.26 12.96 -7.88
CA GLN A 284 2.98 12.20 -8.90
C GLN A 284 4.37 11.78 -8.40
N LEU A 285 4.75 10.53 -8.67
CA LEU A 285 6.09 10.02 -8.34
C LEU A 285 7.21 10.83 -8.98
N GLY A 286 6.99 11.41 -10.17
CA GLY A 286 7.98 12.27 -10.83
C GLY A 286 8.28 13.56 -10.08
N SER A 287 7.49 13.91 -9.05
CA SER A 287 7.76 15.04 -8.17
C SER A 287 8.64 14.70 -6.97
N VAL A 288 8.89 13.41 -6.70
CA VAL A 288 9.72 12.97 -5.58
C VAL A 288 11.20 13.07 -5.96
N ARG A 289 12.02 13.58 -5.05
CA ARG A 289 13.47 13.66 -5.19
C ARG A 289 14.14 12.53 -4.43
N THR A 290 13.94 12.48 -3.13
CA THR A 290 14.49 11.46 -2.23
C THR A 290 13.38 10.88 -1.37
N VAL A 291 13.58 9.65 -0.89
CA VAL A 291 12.74 9.01 0.12
C VAL A 291 13.66 8.39 1.16
N ALA A 292 13.39 8.61 2.43
CA ALA A 292 14.12 8.09 3.57
C ALA A 292 13.13 7.61 4.64
N GLY A 293 13.40 6.50 5.31
CA GLY A 293 12.47 5.98 6.29
C GLY A 293 12.77 4.58 6.78
N THR A 294 11.76 3.97 7.40
CA THR A 294 11.83 2.63 7.96
C THR A 294 10.63 1.78 7.57
N VAL A 295 10.86 0.47 7.46
CA VAL A 295 9.83 -0.54 7.21
C VAL A 295 9.99 -1.68 8.23
N GLY A 296 9.01 -1.83 9.10
CA GLY A 296 8.93 -2.88 10.11
C GLY A 296 7.94 -3.98 9.76
N PHE A 297 8.19 -5.20 10.26
CA PHE A 297 7.44 -6.42 9.90
C PHE A 297 6.86 -7.21 11.10
N ASP A 298 7.06 -6.76 12.35
CA ASP A 298 6.79 -7.55 13.57
C ASP A 298 5.35 -8.08 13.72
N ARG A 299 4.34 -7.21 13.53
CA ARG A 299 2.91 -7.55 13.67
C ARG A 299 2.10 -7.28 12.39
N GLY A 300 2.81 -7.33 11.27
CA GLY A 300 2.39 -6.81 9.98
C GLY A 300 3.30 -5.67 9.53
N VAL A 301 2.80 -4.82 8.65
CA VAL A 301 3.65 -3.83 7.97
C VAL A 301 3.51 -2.47 8.61
N VAL A 302 4.63 -1.92 9.09
CA VAL A 302 4.73 -0.53 9.55
C VAL A 302 5.69 0.20 8.63
N VAL A 303 5.25 1.29 8.02
CA VAL A 303 6.06 2.16 7.17
C VAL A 303 6.04 3.55 7.78
N ASP A 304 7.22 4.10 7.97
CA ASP A 304 7.42 5.52 8.24
C ASP A 304 8.39 6.07 7.20
N ALA A 305 7.92 6.97 6.34
CA ALA A 305 8.71 7.49 5.25
C ALA A 305 8.58 9.01 5.13
N HIS A 306 9.73 9.67 5.06
CA HIS A 306 9.87 11.06 4.71
C HIS A 306 10.39 11.17 3.28
N GLY A 307 9.81 12.05 2.47
CA GLY A 307 10.32 12.29 1.13
C GLY A 307 10.41 13.77 0.79
N GLU A 308 11.43 14.11 0.01
CA GLU A 308 11.62 15.46 -0.49
C GLU A 308 10.96 15.61 -1.87
N LEU A 309 10.26 16.72 -2.08
CA LEU A 309 9.59 17.05 -3.32
C LEU A 309 10.37 18.10 -4.12
N SER A 310 10.36 17.94 -5.44
CA SER A 310 10.86 18.93 -6.38
C SER A 310 9.81 20.00 -6.64
N SER A 311 10.04 21.21 -6.11
CA SER A 311 9.12 22.34 -6.27
C SER A 311 8.93 22.81 -7.72
N GLU A 312 9.83 22.40 -8.62
CA GLU A 312 9.81 22.71 -10.06
C GLU A 312 8.81 21.83 -10.82
N THR A 313 8.56 20.61 -10.33
CA THR A 313 7.71 19.62 -11.01
C THR A 313 6.28 19.58 -10.46
N ILE A 314 6.04 20.14 -9.28
CA ILE A 314 4.69 20.17 -8.68
C ILE A 314 3.79 21.22 -9.35
N SER A 315 2.52 20.84 -9.59
CA SER A 315 1.51 21.70 -10.22
C SER A 315 1.04 22.84 -9.31
N ALA A 316 0.30 23.81 -9.85
CA ALA A 316 -0.29 24.88 -9.05
C ALA A 316 -1.30 24.35 -8.03
N PHE A 317 -2.13 23.39 -8.42
CA PHE A 317 -3.07 22.72 -7.53
C PHE A 317 -2.34 21.98 -6.40
N GLN A 318 -1.30 21.20 -6.73
CA GLN A 318 -0.46 20.52 -5.74
C GLN A 318 0.18 21.51 -4.76
N LYS A 319 0.71 22.65 -5.25
CA LYS A 319 1.24 23.71 -4.37
C LYS A 319 0.19 24.25 -3.40
N THR A 320 -1.06 24.41 -3.82
CA THR A 320 -2.14 24.86 -2.93
C THR A 320 -2.51 23.77 -1.93
N LEU A 321 -2.69 22.52 -2.40
CA LEU A 321 -3.00 21.36 -1.57
C LEU A 321 -1.94 21.15 -0.48
N TYR A 322 -0.66 21.14 -0.85
CA TYR A 322 0.45 20.89 0.06
C TYR A 322 0.72 22.04 1.04
N ARG A 323 0.16 23.24 0.79
CA ARG A 323 0.24 24.37 1.76
C ARG A 323 -0.79 24.27 2.87
N LEU A 324 -1.83 23.46 2.70
CA LEU A 324 -2.80 23.24 3.76
C LEU A 324 -2.09 22.54 4.90
N ARG A 325 -2.11 23.14 6.08
CA ARG A 325 -1.59 22.47 7.28
C ARG A 325 -2.55 21.37 7.65
N GLY A 326 -2.08 20.13 7.64
CA GLY A 326 -2.84 18.98 8.08
C GLY A 326 -3.36 19.14 9.52
N ARG A 327 -4.40 18.38 9.83
CA ARG A 327 -5.06 18.40 11.14
C ARG A 327 -4.47 17.40 12.09
N GLU A 328 -4.55 17.71 13.38
CA GLU A 328 -4.10 16.80 14.42
C GLU A 328 -4.91 15.48 14.38
N SER A 329 -4.23 14.34 14.39
CA SER A 329 -4.87 13.01 14.34
C SER A 329 -5.88 12.81 15.48
N LYS A 330 -5.64 13.41 16.65
CA LYS A 330 -6.61 13.40 17.77
C LYS A 330 -7.90 14.14 17.43
N SER A 331 -7.83 15.23 16.66
CA SER A 331 -9.03 15.93 16.19
C SER A 331 -9.88 15.06 15.24
N ILE A 332 -9.30 14.06 14.59
CA ILE A 332 -10.02 13.10 13.74
C ILE A 332 -10.82 12.13 14.61
N VAL A 333 -10.23 11.62 15.71
CA VAL A 333 -10.95 10.85 16.74
C VAL A 333 -12.17 11.63 17.18
N ASP A 334 -11.98 12.90 17.53
CA ASP A 334 -13.03 13.74 18.07
C ASP A 334 -14.13 14.07 17.06
N SER A 335 -13.81 14.18 15.78
CA SER A 335 -14.74 14.74 14.79
C SER A 335 -15.48 13.68 13.96
N LEU A 336 -14.80 12.62 13.51
CA LEU A 336 -15.43 11.57 12.68
C LEU A 336 -15.58 10.24 13.41
N ALA A 337 -14.54 9.80 14.14
CA ALA A 337 -14.59 8.49 14.78
C ALA A 337 -15.64 8.42 15.90
N ARG A 338 -15.93 9.54 16.57
CA ARG A 338 -17.00 9.64 17.58
C ARG A 338 -18.42 9.53 17.02
N ILE A 339 -18.62 9.81 15.74
CA ILE A 339 -19.95 9.69 15.09
C ILE A 339 -20.08 8.38 14.30
N ALA A 340 -18.96 7.74 13.96
CA ALA A 340 -18.92 6.44 13.31
C ALA A 340 -19.25 5.29 14.27
N ARG A 341 -19.76 4.18 13.72
CA ARG A 341 -20.05 2.96 14.46
C ARG A 341 -18.81 2.06 14.59
N PRO A 342 -18.75 1.13 15.56
CA PRO A 342 -17.63 0.20 15.68
C PRO A 342 -17.47 -0.73 14.48
N ASP A 343 -18.55 -1.03 13.76
CA ASP A 343 -18.57 -1.87 12.54
C ASP A 343 -18.28 -1.08 11.25
N THR A 344 -17.77 0.15 11.35
CA THR A 344 -17.30 0.91 10.20
C THR A 344 -16.24 0.11 9.42
N GLN A 345 -16.39 0.10 8.10
CA GLN A 345 -15.49 -0.53 7.14
C GLN A 345 -14.38 0.43 6.69
N VAL A 346 -14.74 1.70 6.49
CA VAL A 346 -13.83 2.76 6.04
C VAL A 346 -14.12 4.04 6.81
N LEU A 347 -13.09 4.66 7.36
CA LEU A 347 -13.11 6.01 7.90
C LEU A 347 -12.00 6.80 7.22
N ALA A 348 -12.34 7.78 6.37
CA ALA A 348 -11.36 8.65 5.74
C ALA A 348 -11.61 10.11 6.07
N HIS A 349 -10.53 10.88 6.18
CA HIS A 349 -10.54 12.33 6.32
C HIS A 349 -9.53 12.93 5.36
N ALA A 350 -9.94 13.97 4.65
CA ALA A 350 -9.05 14.75 3.80
C ALA A 350 -9.27 16.25 4.03
N GLU A 351 -8.17 17.00 4.09
CA GLU A 351 -8.17 18.45 4.00
C GLU A 351 -7.77 18.87 2.60
N ILE A 352 -8.68 19.56 1.93
CA ILE A 352 -8.53 19.93 0.52
C ILE A 352 -8.91 21.39 0.29
N PRO A 353 -8.28 22.05 -0.69
CA PRO A 353 -8.71 23.36 -1.12
C PRO A 353 -9.97 23.14 -1.99
N LEU A 354 -11.16 23.33 -1.40
CA LEU A 354 -12.41 22.82 -1.97
C LEU A 354 -12.69 23.42 -3.36
N ALA A 355 -12.53 24.74 -3.52
CA ALA A 355 -12.69 25.38 -4.82
C ALA A 355 -11.77 24.75 -5.88
N GLU A 356 -10.47 24.70 -5.62
CA GLU A 356 -9.47 24.20 -6.56
C GLU A 356 -9.68 22.71 -6.85
N PHE A 357 -10.00 21.90 -5.85
CA PHE A 357 -10.30 20.48 -6.01
C PHE A 357 -11.53 20.25 -6.90
N LEU A 358 -12.64 20.96 -6.64
CA LEU A 358 -13.83 20.86 -7.48
C LEU A 358 -13.61 21.42 -8.89
N MET A 359 -12.76 22.45 -9.04
CA MET A 359 -12.39 22.97 -10.35
C MET A 359 -11.51 21.98 -11.13
N GLU A 360 -10.62 21.25 -10.46
CA GLU A 360 -9.83 20.17 -11.07
C GLU A 360 -10.74 19.01 -11.52
N LEU A 361 -11.67 18.59 -10.65
CA LEU A 361 -12.72 17.61 -11.00
C LEU A 361 -13.53 18.08 -12.22
N TYR A 362 -14.02 19.32 -12.19
CA TYR A 362 -14.77 19.91 -13.30
C TYR A 362 -13.95 19.92 -14.59
N SER A 363 -12.67 20.28 -14.51
CA SER A 363 -11.76 20.33 -15.65
C SER A 363 -11.38 18.95 -16.20
N ALA A 364 -11.54 17.89 -15.39
CA ALA A 364 -11.35 16.51 -15.81
C ALA A 364 -12.53 15.96 -16.63
N LEU A 365 -13.71 16.57 -16.54
CA LEU A 365 -14.90 16.13 -17.26
C LEU A 365 -14.81 16.42 -18.77
N GLU A 366 -15.49 15.60 -19.56
CA GLU A 366 -15.61 15.81 -21.00
C GLU A 366 -16.26 17.16 -21.32
N PRO A 367 -15.92 17.82 -22.44
CA PRO A 367 -16.50 19.11 -22.81
C PRO A 367 -18.03 19.14 -22.79
N ALA A 368 -18.68 18.06 -23.25
CA ALA A 368 -20.14 17.94 -23.26
C ALA A 368 -20.74 17.88 -21.84
N GLN A 369 -20.10 17.13 -20.93
CA GLN A 369 -20.51 17.04 -19.52
C GLN A 369 -20.33 18.39 -18.81
N ARG A 370 -19.22 19.08 -19.08
CA ARG A 370 -18.97 20.44 -18.57
C ARG A 370 -20.05 21.41 -19.00
N GLN A 371 -20.37 21.43 -20.30
CA GLN A 371 -21.44 22.28 -20.83
C GLN A 371 -22.79 21.95 -20.19
N LEU A 372 -23.12 20.67 -20.01
CA LEU A 372 -24.35 20.25 -19.35
C LEU A 372 -24.44 20.76 -17.91
N LEU A 373 -23.36 20.67 -17.13
CA LEU A 373 -23.31 21.21 -15.76
C LEU A 373 -23.46 22.72 -15.73
N ASP A 374 -22.75 23.43 -16.62
CA ASP A 374 -22.85 24.89 -16.74
C ASP A 374 -24.26 25.34 -17.09
N ASP A 375 -24.89 24.71 -18.08
CA ASP A 375 -26.24 25.05 -18.51
C ASP A 375 -27.29 24.69 -17.45
N THR A 376 -27.10 23.57 -16.75
CA THR A 376 -27.95 23.17 -15.61
C THR A 376 -27.90 24.23 -14.51
N LEU A 377 -26.70 24.65 -14.09
CA LEU A 377 -26.54 25.66 -13.04
C LEU A 377 -27.00 27.06 -13.48
N ARG A 378 -26.72 27.48 -14.72
CA ARG A 378 -27.22 28.75 -15.29
C ARG A 378 -28.74 28.79 -15.29
N SER A 379 -29.37 27.68 -15.66
CA SER A 379 -30.83 27.60 -15.76
C SER A 379 -31.53 27.85 -14.42
N THR A 380 -30.85 27.62 -13.29
CA THR A 380 -31.39 27.92 -11.94
C THR A 380 -31.54 29.42 -11.68
N GLY A 381 -30.87 30.28 -12.45
CA GLY A 381 -30.86 31.74 -12.27
C GLY A 381 -30.02 32.24 -11.09
N GLN A 382 -29.46 31.35 -10.27
CA GLN A 382 -28.63 31.72 -9.12
C GLN A 382 -27.14 31.85 -9.46
N PHE A 383 -26.68 31.10 -10.47
CA PHE A 383 -25.26 31.01 -10.82
C PHE A 383 -25.04 31.37 -12.28
N SER A 384 -23.89 31.99 -12.60
CA SER A 384 -23.46 32.22 -13.99
C SER A 384 -22.88 30.97 -14.67
N GLY A 385 -22.65 29.90 -13.90
CA GLY A 385 -22.10 28.62 -14.33
C GLY A 385 -21.49 27.84 -13.17
N THR A 386 -20.83 26.73 -13.47
CA THR A 386 -20.26 25.79 -12.50
C THR A 386 -19.16 26.43 -11.66
N ALA A 387 -18.27 27.19 -12.27
CA ALA A 387 -17.18 27.87 -11.54
C ALA A 387 -17.70 28.85 -10.48
N ALA A 388 -18.83 29.54 -10.73
CA ALA A 388 -19.43 30.44 -9.76
C ALA A 388 -20.05 29.67 -8.58
N ALA A 389 -20.69 28.53 -8.84
CA ALA A 389 -21.21 27.65 -7.79
C ALA A 389 -20.10 27.06 -6.93
N ILE A 390 -19.01 26.59 -7.55
CA ILE A 390 -17.84 26.06 -6.84
C ILE A 390 -17.24 27.11 -5.90
N LYS A 391 -17.04 28.34 -6.38
CA LYS A 391 -16.55 29.45 -5.55
C LYS A 391 -17.48 29.74 -4.39
N GLU A 392 -18.79 29.62 -4.59
CA GLU A 392 -19.75 29.81 -3.50
C GLU A 392 -19.63 28.69 -2.44
N PHE A 393 -19.53 27.42 -2.85
CA PHE A 393 -19.35 26.29 -1.92
C PHE A 393 -18.10 26.43 -1.06
N ASP A 394 -17.02 26.95 -1.62
CA ASP A 394 -15.78 27.24 -0.88
C ASP A 394 -15.98 28.25 0.27
N THR A 395 -16.93 29.18 0.13
CA THR A 395 -17.27 30.12 1.22
C THR A 395 -18.16 29.50 2.30
N LEU A 396 -18.79 28.36 2.02
CA LEU A 396 -19.77 27.72 2.90
C LEU A 396 -19.17 26.56 3.70
N PHE A 397 -18.09 25.94 3.20
CA PHE A 397 -17.46 24.77 3.79
C PHE A 397 -15.99 25.02 4.11
N LYS A 398 -15.47 24.38 5.16
CA LYS A 398 -14.11 24.60 5.66
C LYS A 398 -13.02 23.83 4.88
N GLY A 399 -13.31 23.29 3.70
CA GLY A 399 -12.36 22.45 2.96
C GLY A 399 -12.02 21.12 3.64
N ARG A 400 -12.88 20.65 4.55
CA ARG A 400 -12.71 19.40 5.29
C ARG A 400 -13.73 18.39 4.81
N ILE A 401 -13.25 17.21 4.43
CA ILE A 401 -14.06 16.12 3.94
C ILE A 401 -13.83 14.90 4.83
N GLY A 402 -14.93 14.27 5.23
CA GLY A 402 -14.93 12.99 5.91
C GLY A 402 -15.73 11.98 5.09
N VAL A 403 -15.30 10.73 5.09
CA VAL A 403 -16.04 9.60 4.51
C VAL A 403 -16.17 8.53 5.58
N ILE A 404 -17.39 8.10 5.84
CA ILE A 404 -17.69 6.96 6.70
C ILE A 404 -18.42 5.94 5.83
N ALA A 405 -17.90 4.71 5.74
CA ALA A 405 -18.59 3.61 5.08
C ALA A 405 -18.73 2.41 6.01
N ARG A 406 -19.88 1.72 5.96
CA ARG A 406 -20.15 0.46 6.65
C ARG A 406 -20.95 -0.47 5.77
N GLN A 407 -21.14 -1.70 6.23
CA GLN A 407 -21.99 -2.66 5.55
C GLN A 407 -23.40 -2.08 5.37
N ASN A 408 -23.94 -2.18 4.16
CA ASN A 408 -25.33 -1.81 3.89
C ASN A 408 -26.26 -2.97 4.27
N ASP A 409 -26.60 -3.03 5.55
CA ASP A 409 -27.49 -4.05 6.14
C ASP A 409 -28.90 -3.51 6.42
N PHE A 410 -29.25 -2.36 5.82
CA PHE A 410 -30.56 -1.75 6.00
C PHE A 410 -31.60 -2.48 5.13
N PRO A 411 -32.80 -2.77 5.69
CA PRO A 411 -33.82 -3.50 4.95
C PRO A 411 -34.36 -2.65 3.79
N THR A 412 -34.38 -3.23 2.59
CA THR A 412 -35.05 -2.66 1.41
C THR A 412 -36.52 -3.04 1.39
N ASN A 413 -37.39 -2.13 0.95
CA ASN A 413 -38.80 -2.37 0.74
C ASN A 413 -39.15 -2.16 -0.73
N ALA A 414 -39.21 -3.26 -1.48
CA ALA A 414 -39.49 -3.26 -2.92
C ALA A 414 -40.82 -2.59 -3.32
N GLU A 415 -41.80 -2.47 -2.41
CA GLU A 415 -43.06 -1.79 -2.69
C GLU A 415 -42.97 -0.26 -2.50
N LYS A 416 -41.98 0.22 -1.74
CA LYS A 416 -41.88 1.63 -1.32
C LYS A 416 -40.60 2.34 -1.75
N ASP A 417 -39.59 1.60 -2.15
CA ASP A 417 -38.31 2.16 -2.56
C ASP A 417 -38.29 2.32 -4.10
N PRO A 418 -37.79 3.45 -4.63
CA PRO A 418 -37.58 3.66 -6.06
C PRO A 418 -36.81 2.55 -6.75
N PRO A 419 -36.96 2.42 -8.09
CA PRO A 419 -36.14 1.54 -8.89
C PRO A 419 -34.64 1.81 -8.63
N HIS A 420 -33.93 0.76 -8.21
CA HIS A 420 -32.49 0.72 -8.06
C HIS A 420 -31.93 -0.52 -8.77
N ASP A 421 -30.62 -0.54 -9.03
CA ASP A 421 -29.96 -1.59 -9.82
C ASP A 421 -29.49 -2.80 -8.98
N ASP A 422 -29.70 -2.77 -7.66
CA ASP A 422 -29.30 -3.78 -6.68
C ASP A 422 -27.79 -4.07 -6.67
N THR A 423 -26.96 -3.16 -7.19
CA THR A 423 -25.51 -3.28 -7.12
C THR A 423 -25.06 -3.32 -5.65
N PRO A 424 -24.29 -4.35 -5.22
CA PRO A 424 -23.80 -4.42 -3.84
C PRO A 424 -22.86 -3.24 -3.53
N VAL A 425 -23.26 -2.41 -2.57
CA VAL A 425 -22.49 -1.23 -2.14
C VAL A 425 -22.50 -1.09 -0.62
N SER A 426 -21.44 -0.53 -0.06
CA SER A 426 -21.45 -0.08 1.33
C SER A 426 -22.43 1.08 1.51
N ALA A 427 -23.01 1.18 2.71
CA ALA A 427 -23.67 2.42 3.11
C ALA A 427 -22.57 3.42 3.44
N TRP A 428 -22.52 4.53 2.73
CA TRP A 428 -21.49 5.56 2.88
C TRP A 428 -22.11 6.93 3.18
N ALA A 429 -21.37 7.76 3.90
CA ALA A 429 -21.71 9.14 4.17
C ALA A 429 -20.48 10.03 3.96
N LEU A 430 -20.65 11.05 3.12
CA LEU A 430 -19.78 12.20 3.00
C LEU A 430 -20.15 13.21 4.09
N VAL A 431 -19.18 13.59 4.91
CA VAL A 431 -19.32 14.54 6.00
C VAL A 431 -18.53 15.80 5.65
N LEU A 432 -19.20 16.93 5.57
CA LEU A 432 -18.60 18.23 5.24
C LEU A 432 -18.75 19.18 6.44
N TRP A 433 -17.68 19.88 6.80
CA TRP A 433 -17.74 20.89 7.87
C TRP A 433 -18.17 22.23 7.31
N THR A 434 -19.22 22.81 7.89
CA THR A 434 -19.73 24.12 7.51
C THR A 434 -18.85 25.21 8.12
N GLU A 435 -18.86 26.41 7.52
CA GLU A 435 -18.13 27.58 8.03
C GLU A 435 -18.60 27.95 9.45
N GLY A 436 -19.89 27.73 9.75
CA GLY A 436 -20.47 27.86 11.09
C GLY A 436 -21.20 29.19 11.34
N SER A 437 -21.02 30.20 10.48
CA SER A 437 -21.80 31.44 10.60
C SER A 437 -23.28 31.23 10.29
N GLU A 438 -24.15 32.02 10.91
CA GLU A 438 -25.58 32.03 10.62
C GLU A 438 -25.85 32.33 9.13
N ARG A 439 -25.01 33.17 8.52
CA ARG A 439 -25.06 33.46 7.08
C ARG A 439 -24.80 32.21 6.25
N ALA A 440 -23.76 31.44 6.56
CA ALA A 440 -23.45 30.19 5.86
C ALA A 440 -24.60 29.18 6.03
N HIS A 441 -25.14 29.03 7.24
CA HIS A 441 -26.27 28.14 7.51
C HIS A 441 -27.52 28.48 6.70
N LYS A 442 -27.88 29.76 6.68
CA LYS A 442 -29.01 30.26 5.89
C LYS A 442 -28.77 30.02 4.41
N ARG A 443 -27.56 30.31 3.92
CA ARG A 443 -27.23 30.12 2.51
C ARG A 443 -27.23 28.65 2.09
N ILE A 444 -26.70 27.75 2.92
CA ILE A 444 -26.82 26.30 2.70
C ILE A 444 -28.29 25.88 2.62
N ALA A 445 -29.16 26.43 3.47
CA ALA A 445 -30.59 26.14 3.43
C ALA A 445 -31.23 26.60 2.12
N GLU A 446 -30.85 27.80 1.65
CA GLU A 446 -31.31 28.34 0.36
C GLU A 446 -30.86 27.47 -0.82
N LEU A 447 -29.62 26.95 -0.79
CA LEU A 447 -29.11 26.05 -1.81
C LEU A 447 -29.79 24.68 -1.78
N GLN A 448 -30.06 24.12 -0.61
CA GLN A 448 -30.86 22.90 -0.48
C GLN A 448 -32.26 23.09 -1.08
N LYS A 449 -32.89 24.23 -0.77
CA LYS A 449 -34.19 24.58 -1.37
C LYS A 449 -34.08 24.73 -2.88
N LEU A 450 -33.02 25.36 -3.39
CA LEU A 450 -32.76 25.48 -4.83
C LEU A 450 -32.68 24.11 -5.51
N VAL A 451 -31.96 23.16 -4.90
CA VAL A 451 -31.85 21.79 -5.40
C VAL A 451 -33.22 21.11 -5.42
N ASN A 452 -34.00 21.24 -4.35
CA ASN A 452 -35.36 20.69 -4.29
C ASN A 452 -36.29 21.28 -5.36
N ASP A 453 -36.32 22.61 -5.49
CA ASP A 453 -37.15 23.32 -6.47
C ASP A 453 -36.76 22.97 -7.92
N ASN A 454 -35.50 22.55 -8.15
CA ASN A 454 -34.95 22.20 -9.45
C ASN A 454 -34.55 20.72 -9.59
N GLN A 455 -35.04 19.82 -8.74
CA GLN A 455 -34.57 18.43 -8.63
C GLN A 455 -34.49 17.69 -9.97
N GLY A 456 -35.52 17.84 -10.84
CA GLY A 456 -35.56 17.17 -12.14
C GLY A 456 -34.48 17.66 -13.11
N ARG A 457 -33.94 18.87 -12.93
CA ARG A 457 -32.80 19.38 -13.72
C ARG A 457 -31.48 18.76 -13.26
N PHE A 458 -31.37 18.41 -11.99
CA PHE A 458 -30.22 17.73 -11.42
C PHE A 458 -30.30 16.19 -11.56
N GLY A 459 -31.29 15.66 -12.29
CA GLY A 459 -31.47 14.22 -12.42
C GLY A 459 -31.92 13.54 -11.12
N LEU A 460 -32.52 14.31 -10.21
CA LEU A 460 -33.05 13.86 -8.93
C LEU A 460 -34.56 13.63 -9.02
N GLN A 461 -35.02 12.58 -8.35
CA GLN A 461 -36.39 12.11 -8.29
C GLN A 461 -36.83 11.96 -6.84
N GLY A 462 -38.13 11.94 -6.62
CA GLY A 462 -38.73 11.57 -5.34
C GLY A 462 -38.92 10.07 -5.21
N ARG A 463 -39.39 9.65 -4.03
CA ARG A 463 -39.61 8.26 -3.62
C ARG A 463 -40.45 7.39 -4.56
N ASN A 464 -41.23 7.97 -5.47
CA ASN A 464 -42.05 7.19 -6.41
C ASN A 464 -41.60 7.37 -7.87
N GLY A 465 -40.35 7.82 -8.11
CA GLY A 465 -39.81 8.14 -9.44
C GLY A 465 -40.36 9.44 -10.06
N GLY A 466 -41.28 10.13 -9.38
CA GLY A 466 -41.83 11.42 -9.79
C GLY A 466 -41.05 12.62 -9.23
N ARG A 467 -41.58 13.84 -9.41
CA ARG A 467 -41.03 15.04 -8.76
C ARG A 467 -41.42 15.05 -7.26
N GLY A 468 -40.46 15.25 -6.37
CA GLY A 468 -40.68 15.56 -4.96
C GLY A 468 -39.47 15.23 -4.10
N VAL A 469 -39.24 15.99 -3.03
CA VAL A 469 -38.33 15.57 -1.94
C VAL A 469 -39.14 14.81 -0.90
N PHE A 470 -38.58 13.73 -0.36
CA PHE A 470 -39.15 13.10 0.82
C PHE A 470 -38.41 13.65 2.05
N ILE A 471 -39.14 14.31 2.94
CA ILE A 471 -38.57 14.88 4.17
C ILE A 471 -38.95 13.97 5.33
N ASN A 472 -37.93 13.46 6.00
CA ASN A 472 -38.08 12.54 7.11
C ASN A 472 -37.58 13.21 8.40
N ASN A 473 -38.39 13.15 9.45
CA ASN A 473 -38.03 13.71 10.73
C ASN A 473 -37.21 12.68 11.51
N LEU A 474 -35.96 13.01 11.77
CA LEU A 474 -35.05 12.19 12.54
C LEU A 474 -35.21 12.47 14.04
N SER A 475 -34.75 11.52 14.86
CA SER A 475 -34.62 11.72 16.30
C SER A 475 -33.73 12.94 16.60
N GLY A 476 -34.10 13.70 17.63
CA GLY A 476 -33.41 14.95 17.98
C GLY A 476 -33.86 16.19 17.21
N GLY A 477 -34.92 16.09 16.39
CA GLY A 477 -35.51 17.24 15.68
C GLY A 477 -34.78 17.64 14.41
N PHE A 478 -33.90 16.77 13.90
CA PHE A 478 -33.23 16.96 12.60
C PHE A 478 -34.15 16.53 11.46
N GLU A 479 -33.98 17.15 10.30
CA GLU A 479 -34.67 16.77 9.07
C GLU A 479 -33.67 16.13 8.11
N ALA A 480 -34.04 14.98 7.54
CA ALA A 480 -33.34 14.37 6.42
C ALA A 480 -34.15 14.59 5.13
N TRP A 481 -33.46 15.05 4.10
CA TRP A 481 -33.99 15.30 2.77
C TRP A 481 -33.53 14.17 1.87
N GLU A 482 -34.48 13.35 1.43
CA GLU A 482 -34.23 12.15 0.65
C GLU A 482 -34.59 12.40 -0.83
N PHE A 483 -33.65 12.07 -1.70
CA PHE A 483 -33.75 12.12 -3.15
C PHE A 483 -33.33 10.78 -3.74
N TRP A 484 -33.77 10.49 -4.95
CA TRP A 484 -33.37 9.30 -5.69
C TRP A 484 -32.80 9.65 -7.05
N SER A 485 -31.84 8.85 -7.49
CA SER A 485 -31.25 8.96 -8.81
C SER A 485 -30.82 7.57 -9.28
N PRO A 486 -31.18 7.15 -10.51
CA PRO A 486 -30.71 5.88 -11.07
C PRO A 486 -29.19 5.86 -11.30
N PHE A 487 -28.52 7.02 -11.19
CA PHE A 487 -27.07 7.14 -11.30
C PHE A 487 -26.33 6.83 -9.99
N VAL A 488 -27.03 6.60 -8.88
CA VAL A 488 -26.42 6.14 -7.62
C VAL A 488 -26.48 4.61 -7.56
N PRO A 489 -25.34 3.92 -7.62
CA PRO A 489 -25.34 2.46 -7.60
C PRO A 489 -25.91 1.87 -6.31
N GLY A 490 -26.56 0.73 -6.45
CA GLY A 490 -27.10 -0.12 -5.39
C GLY A 490 -28.41 0.35 -4.81
N THR A 491 -28.40 1.56 -4.27
CA THR A 491 -29.54 2.10 -3.50
C THR A 491 -30.38 3.08 -4.30
N GLY A 492 -29.82 3.68 -5.36
CA GLY A 492 -30.44 4.80 -6.05
C GLY A 492 -30.73 6.00 -5.15
N HIS A 493 -30.23 6.05 -3.92
CA HIS A 493 -30.72 6.93 -2.86
C HIS A 493 -29.66 7.98 -2.49
N ILE A 494 -30.11 9.19 -2.18
CA ILE A 494 -29.31 10.31 -1.69
C ILE A 494 -30.06 10.92 -0.50
N ALA A 495 -29.55 10.70 0.70
CA ALA A 495 -30.01 11.35 1.92
C ALA A 495 -29.09 12.52 2.27
N VAL A 496 -29.69 13.67 2.53
CA VAL A 496 -28.99 14.88 2.95
C VAL A 496 -29.53 15.32 4.29
N ALA A 497 -28.66 15.50 5.28
CA ALA A 497 -29.03 16.06 6.56
C ALA A 497 -27.94 16.98 7.08
N ARG A 498 -28.24 17.78 8.09
CA ARG A 498 -27.26 18.72 8.66
C ARG A 498 -27.52 18.96 10.14
N ASN A 499 -26.46 19.31 10.85
CA ASN A 499 -26.53 19.92 12.16
C ASN A 499 -25.83 21.31 12.12
N ALA A 500 -25.49 21.88 13.27
CA ALA A 500 -24.88 23.21 13.36
C ALA A 500 -23.44 23.31 12.80
N ASP A 501 -22.73 22.19 12.61
CA ASP A 501 -21.32 22.21 12.20
C ASP A 501 -21.05 21.29 11.00
N LEU A 502 -21.93 20.33 10.74
CA LEU A 502 -21.75 19.24 9.80
C LEU A 502 -22.91 19.16 8.81
N TYR A 503 -22.55 18.86 7.58
CA TYR A 503 -23.44 18.58 6.48
C TYR A 503 -23.17 17.18 5.94
N PHE A 504 -24.19 16.35 5.91
CA PHE A 504 -24.13 14.94 5.54
C PHE A 504 -24.75 14.73 4.18
N ILE A 505 -24.07 13.96 3.32
CA ILE A 505 -24.60 13.42 2.08
C ILE A 505 -24.34 11.92 2.10
N SER A 506 -25.36 11.09 1.99
CA SER A 506 -25.24 9.63 2.12
C SER A 506 -26.10 8.90 1.10
N ASN A 507 -25.74 7.65 0.80
CA ASN A 507 -26.63 6.75 0.07
C ASN A 507 -27.67 6.03 0.95
N SER A 508 -27.76 6.38 2.24
CA SER A 508 -28.71 5.80 3.18
C SER A 508 -29.19 6.84 4.22
N PHE A 509 -30.51 6.99 4.35
CA PHE A 509 -31.07 7.85 5.40
C PHE A 509 -30.83 7.24 6.79
N GLN A 510 -30.87 5.91 6.91
CA GLN A 510 -30.65 5.21 8.17
C GLN A 510 -29.23 5.43 8.66
N LEU A 511 -28.22 5.35 7.77
CA LEU A 511 -26.85 5.71 8.12
C LEU A 511 -26.77 7.16 8.59
N THR A 512 -27.39 8.08 7.85
CA THR A 512 -27.39 9.51 8.22
C THR A 512 -28.02 9.75 9.60
N SER A 513 -29.13 9.07 9.89
CA SER A 513 -29.80 9.09 11.19
C SER A 513 -28.89 8.55 12.29
N ASP A 514 -28.22 7.43 12.06
CA ASP A 514 -27.29 6.81 13.01
C ASP A 514 -26.13 7.77 13.33
N LEU A 515 -25.52 8.39 12.32
CA LEU A 515 -24.42 9.35 12.48
C LEU A 515 -24.86 10.59 13.29
N LEU A 516 -26.03 11.15 12.96
CA LEU A 516 -26.58 12.31 13.68
C LEU A 516 -26.90 11.97 15.13
N ASN A 517 -27.50 10.81 15.40
CA ASN A 517 -27.75 10.35 16.76
C ASN A 517 -26.44 10.21 17.55
N ARG A 518 -25.40 9.65 16.95
CA ARG A 518 -24.09 9.46 17.58
C ARG A 518 -23.33 10.76 17.80
N SER A 519 -23.62 11.79 17.01
CA SER A 519 -23.12 13.15 17.22
C SER A 519 -23.66 13.82 18.48
N ASN A 520 -24.76 13.32 19.06
CA ASN A 520 -25.28 13.82 20.32
C ASN A 520 -24.42 13.27 21.49
N PRO A 521 -23.69 14.12 22.23
CA PRO A 521 -22.83 13.68 23.32
C PRO A 521 -23.61 13.08 24.50
N ASN A 522 -24.90 13.37 24.61
CA ASN A 522 -25.75 12.89 25.72
C ASN A 522 -26.24 11.46 25.52
N LEU A 523 -26.08 10.88 24.34
CA LEU A 523 -26.47 9.50 24.06
C LEU A 523 -25.27 8.56 24.33
N GLN A 524 -25.49 7.57 25.19
CA GLN A 524 -24.53 6.48 25.42
C GLN A 524 -24.69 5.45 24.30
N VAL A 525 -23.78 5.49 23.34
CA VAL A 525 -23.80 4.67 22.14
C VAL A 525 -22.36 4.27 21.79
N GLU A 526 -22.15 3.04 21.34
CA GLU A 526 -20.80 2.50 21.05
C GLU A 526 -20.17 3.19 19.83
N ARG A 527 -18.93 3.69 19.91
CA ARG A 527 -18.32 4.44 18.80
C ARG A 527 -17.09 3.74 18.24
N LEU A 528 -16.72 4.09 17.00
CA LEU A 528 -15.44 3.64 16.44
C LEU A 528 -14.27 4.11 17.31
N SER A 529 -14.35 5.33 17.86
CA SER A 529 -13.35 5.91 18.76
C SER A 529 -13.09 5.08 20.03
N ASP A 530 -14.04 4.23 20.42
CA ASP A 530 -13.95 3.44 21.65
C ASP A 530 -13.24 2.10 21.41
N ARG A 531 -12.96 1.73 20.15
CA ARG A 531 -12.23 0.50 19.84
C ARG A 531 -10.75 0.63 20.21
N PRO A 532 -10.17 -0.34 20.95
CA PRO A 532 -8.76 -0.29 21.33
C PRO A 532 -7.79 -0.27 20.14
N ASP A 533 -8.06 -1.06 19.11
CA ASP A 533 -7.24 -1.13 17.89
C ASP A 533 -7.22 0.19 17.12
N PHE A 534 -8.37 0.84 16.98
CA PHE A 534 -8.48 2.17 16.38
C PHE A 534 -7.70 3.22 17.20
N ALA A 535 -7.91 3.26 18.52
CA ALA A 535 -7.25 4.23 19.39
C ALA A 535 -5.73 4.04 19.40
N GLN A 536 -5.24 2.80 19.39
CA GLN A 536 -3.82 2.50 19.31
C GLN A 536 -3.22 3.02 17.99
N LEU A 537 -3.82 2.66 16.85
CA LEU A 537 -3.31 3.11 15.54
C LEU A 537 -3.32 4.64 15.41
N VAL A 538 -4.34 5.31 15.92
CA VAL A 538 -4.38 6.78 15.92
C VAL A 538 -3.27 7.41 16.78
N ASN A 539 -2.89 6.77 17.89
CA ASN A 539 -1.76 7.24 18.71
C ASN A 539 -0.41 7.02 18.01
N GLU A 540 -0.32 6.01 17.14
CA GLU A 540 0.86 5.72 16.34
C GLU A 540 0.91 6.56 15.04
N ALA A 541 -0.18 7.18 14.63
CA ALA A 541 -0.30 8.00 13.42
C ALA A 541 0.59 9.25 13.44
N LEU A 542 0.73 9.92 12.29
CA LEU A 542 1.38 11.24 12.26
C LEU A 542 0.66 12.21 13.21
N PRO A 543 1.37 13.10 13.92
CA PRO A 543 0.75 14.07 14.81
C PRO A 543 -0.28 14.94 14.09
N ALA A 544 0.02 15.35 12.86
CA ALA A 544 -0.87 16.06 11.97
C ALA A 544 -0.82 15.48 10.55
N SER A 545 -1.96 15.38 9.88
CA SER A 545 -2.06 14.81 8.53
C SER A 545 -3.11 15.52 7.68
N ASN A 546 -2.84 15.65 6.38
CA ASN A 546 -3.80 16.15 5.40
C ASN A 546 -4.77 15.06 4.95
N LEU A 547 -4.30 13.82 4.91
CA LEU A 547 -5.06 12.64 4.56
C LEU A 547 -4.91 11.62 5.66
N PHE A 548 -6.04 11.07 6.10
CA PHE A 548 -6.15 9.98 7.06
C PHE A 548 -7.12 8.96 6.50
N ILE A 549 -6.72 7.70 6.44
CA ILE A 549 -7.57 6.60 5.96
C ILE A 549 -7.40 5.43 6.91
N TRP A 550 -8.44 5.12 7.66
CA TRP A 550 -8.54 3.88 8.43
C TRP A 550 -9.47 2.90 7.71
N LEU A 551 -9.04 1.65 7.62
CA LEU A 551 -9.72 0.56 6.94
C LEU A 551 -9.86 -0.64 7.87
N ASN A 552 -11.02 -1.30 7.80
CA ASN A 552 -11.27 -2.61 8.37
C ASN A 552 -11.53 -3.60 7.22
N PRO A 553 -10.47 -4.27 6.72
CA PRO A 553 -10.58 -5.14 5.55
C PRO A 553 -11.55 -6.29 5.74
N ARG A 554 -11.55 -6.91 6.93
CA ARG A 554 -12.44 -8.04 7.26
C ARG A 554 -13.91 -7.65 7.26
N ALA A 555 -14.25 -6.46 7.77
CA ALA A 555 -15.62 -5.95 7.69
C ALA A 555 -16.02 -5.56 6.26
N LEU A 556 -15.07 -5.13 5.42
CA LEU A 556 -15.33 -4.71 4.03
C LEU A 556 -15.43 -5.89 3.06
N ALA A 557 -14.72 -6.98 3.32
CA ALA A 557 -14.61 -8.13 2.43
C ALA A 557 -15.95 -8.77 2.01
N PRO A 558 -16.98 -8.93 2.88
CA PRO A 558 -18.29 -9.42 2.46
C PRO A 558 -18.91 -8.57 1.34
N THR A 559 -18.82 -7.23 1.45
CA THR A 559 -19.32 -6.31 0.42
C THR A 559 -18.52 -6.45 -0.87
N LEU A 560 -17.19 -6.55 -0.80
CA LEU A 560 -16.33 -6.74 -1.98
C LEU A 560 -16.63 -8.07 -2.70
N ARG A 561 -16.93 -9.15 -1.97
CA ARG A 561 -17.31 -10.43 -2.57
C ARG A 561 -18.65 -10.37 -3.29
N GLN A 562 -19.64 -9.71 -2.70
CA GLN A 562 -20.93 -9.50 -3.35
C GLN A 562 -20.76 -8.67 -4.62
N PHE A 563 -19.95 -7.61 -4.56
CA PHE A 563 -19.61 -6.80 -5.72
C PHE A 563 -18.91 -7.63 -6.81
N ALA A 564 -17.88 -8.41 -6.45
CA ALA A 564 -17.18 -9.28 -7.39
C ALA A 564 -18.10 -10.31 -8.05
N GLN A 565 -19.05 -10.87 -7.28
CA GLN A 565 -20.08 -11.75 -7.81
C GLN A 565 -20.98 -11.05 -8.82
N ARG A 566 -21.40 -9.82 -8.53
CA ARG A 566 -22.27 -9.04 -9.42
C ARG A 566 -21.54 -8.62 -10.69
N ASP A 567 -20.34 -8.06 -10.58
CA ASP A 567 -19.52 -7.66 -11.73
C ASP A 567 -19.26 -8.84 -12.67
N ALA A 568 -18.91 -10.01 -12.13
CA ALA A 568 -18.72 -11.21 -12.93
C ALA A 568 -20.01 -11.67 -13.63
N LEU A 569 -21.16 -11.62 -12.95
CA LEU A 569 -22.46 -11.94 -13.56
C LEU A 569 -22.79 -10.99 -14.71
N ASP A 570 -22.60 -9.68 -14.51
CA ASP A 570 -22.91 -8.66 -15.51
C ASP A 570 -22.00 -8.79 -16.74
N ARG A 571 -20.72 -9.09 -16.55
CA ARG A 571 -19.79 -9.39 -17.65
C ARG A 571 -20.21 -10.63 -18.45
N VAL A 572 -20.54 -11.73 -17.77
CA VAL A 572 -21.01 -12.95 -18.45
C VAL A 572 -22.26 -12.65 -19.26
N LYS A 573 -23.22 -11.90 -18.71
CA LYS A 573 -24.44 -11.53 -19.42
C LYS A 573 -24.19 -10.64 -20.63
N ALA A 574 -23.25 -9.70 -20.52
CA ALA A 574 -22.88 -8.80 -21.62
C ALA A 574 -22.14 -9.51 -22.77
N GLU A 575 -21.38 -10.57 -22.47
CA GLU A 575 -20.66 -11.36 -23.49
C GLU A 575 -21.56 -12.32 -24.28
N ILE A 576 -22.74 -12.67 -23.77
CA ILE A 576 -23.62 -13.65 -24.42
C ILE A 576 -24.42 -12.99 -25.55
N ASP A 577 -24.19 -13.45 -26.78
CA ASP A 577 -25.06 -13.16 -27.91
C ASP A 577 -26.35 -14.00 -27.78
N TRP A 578 -27.34 -13.43 -27.08
CA TRP A 578 -28.63 -14.07 -26.86
C TRP A 578 -29.42 -14.31 -28.14
N ASP A 579 -29.22 -13.50 -29.18
CA ASP A 579 -29.89 -13.69 -30.47
C ASP A 579 -29.39 -14.96 -31.15
N LEU A 580 -28.08 -15.20 -31.10
CA LEU A 580 -27.47 -16.42 -31.62
C LEU A 580 -27.87 -17.67 -30.80
N VAL A 581 -27.85 -17.57 -29.47
CA VAL A 581 -28.25 -18.68 -28.57
C VAL A 581 -29.73 -19.02 -28.79
N ARG A 582 -30.60 -18.01 -28.83
CA ARG A 582 -32.02 -18.15 -29.12
C ARG A 582 -32.26 -18.80 -30.46
N ALA A 583 -31.60 -18.34 -31.52
CA ALA A 583 -31.75 -18.90 -32.86
C ALA A 583 -31.39 -20.40 -32.91
N ARG A 584 -30.31 -20.81 -32.24
CA ARG A 584 -29.86 -22.21 -32.21
C ARG A 584 -30.82 -23.12 -31.45
N GLU A 585 -31.29 -22.67 -30.29
CA GLU A 585 -32.21 -23.45 -29.47
C GLU A 585 -33.61 -23.52 -30.10
N GLU A 586 -34.08 -22.44 -30.71
CA GLU A 586 -35.32 -22.40 -31.49
C GLU A 586 -35.25 -23.35 -32.69
N GLU A 587 -34.16 -23.31 -33.47
CA GLU A 587 -33.94 -24.24 -34.59
C GLU A 587 -33.94 -25.71 -34.15
N ARG A 588 -33.38 -26.00 -32.96
CA ARG A 588 -33.42 -27.35 -32.37
C ARG A 588 -34.85 -27.80 -32.08
N ILE A 589 -35.65 -26.97 -31.40
CA ILE A 589 -37.05 -27.29 -31.08
C ILE A 589 -37.87 -27.48 -32.37
N VAL A 590 -37.72 -26.57 -33.34
CA VAL A 590 -38.44 -26.65 -34.62
C VAL A 590 -38.07 -27.89 -35.41
N ARG A 591 -36.78 -28.26 -35.46
CA ARG A 591 -36.33 -29.49 -36.13
C ARG A 591 -36.90 -30.74 -35.46
N ASP A 592 -36.91 -30.77 -34.13
CA ASP A 592 -37.24 -31.97 -33.37
C ASP A 592 -38.77 -32.18 -33.25
N GLN A 593 -39.57 -31.10 -33.21
CA GLN A 593 -41.03 -31.16 -33.03
C GLN A 593 -41.85 -30.82 -34.28
N TYR A 594 -41.28 -30.10 -35.25
CA TYR A 594 -41.95 -29.66 -36.47
C TYR A 594 -41.15 -30.04 -37.73
N PRO A 595 -40.97 -31.36 -38.00
CA PRO A 595 -40.14 -31.83 -39.10
C PRO A 595 -40.60 -31.26 -40.45
N GLY A 596 -39.67 -30.62 -41.17
CA GLY A 596 -39.91 -30.02 -42.49
C GLY A 596 -40.36 -28.56 -42.50
N LYS A 597 -40.63 -27.95 -41.33
CA LYS A 597 -40.93 -26.51 -41.22
C LYS A 597 -39.67 -25.73 -40.84
N ARG A 598 -39.57 -24.47 -41.30
CA ARG A 598 -38.49 -23.52 -40.94
C ARG A 598 -39.03 -22.40 -40.01
N ARG A 599 -38.11 -21.64 -39.39
CA ARG A 599 -38.30 -20.50 -38.46
C ARG A 599 -39.24 -19.34 -38.91
N GLY A 600 -39.91 -19.46 -40.05
CA GLY A 600 -40.91 -18.50 -40.53
C GLY A 600 -42.12 -19.16 -41.20
N GLN A 601 -42.27 -20.47 -41.01
CA GLN A 601 -43.34 -21.30 -41.61
C GLN A 601 -44.24 -21.95 -40.54
N LEU A 602 -44.07 -21.54 -39.28
CA LEU A 602 -44.94 -21.93 -38.18
C LEU A 602 -46.18 -21.03 -38.18
N ASP A 603 -47.33 -21.62 -37.84
CA ASP A 603 -48.53 -20.84 -37.53
C ASP A 603 -48.38 -20.20 -36.14
N ALA A 604 -49.26 -19.24 -35.82
CA ALA A 604 -49.14 -18.45 -34.58
C ALA A 604 -49.23 -19.32 -33.31
N GLU A 605 -49.97 -20.42 -33.37
CA GLU A 605 -50.15 -21.36 -32.24
C GLU A 605 -48.89 -22.22 -32.04
N ALA A 606 -48.30 -22.74 -33.11
CA ALA A 606 -47.03 -23.46 -33.04
C ALA A 606 -45.87 -22.56 -32.61
N GLN A 607 -45.82 -21.30 -33.06
CA GLN A 607 -44.79 -20.35 -32.62
C GLN A 607 -44.90 -20.06 -31.12
N ALA A 608 -46.12 -19.85 -30.61
CA ALA A 608 -46.34 -19.64 -29.17
C ALA A 608 -45.89 -20.85 -28.34
N ALA A 609 -46.18 -22.08 -28.80
CA ALA A 609 -45.73 -23.31 -28.15
C ALA A 609 -44.20 -23.48 -28.19
N VAL A 610 -43.54 -23.05 -29.27
CA VAL A 610 -42.07 -23.03 -29.35
C VAL A 610 -41.49 -22.01 -28.38
N ASP A 611 -42.02 -20.79 -28.31
CA ASP A 611 -41.55 -19.74 -27.39
C ASP A 611 -41.74 -20.13 -25.91
N GLU A 612 -42.84 -20.82 -25.58
CA GLU A 612 -43.10 -21.35 -24.23
C GLU A 612 -42.04 -22.38 -23.80
N GLN A 613 -41.58 -23.23 -24.72
CA GLN A 613 -40.51 -24.21 -24.45
C GLN A 613 -39.10 -23.61 -24.54
N LEU A 614 -38.93 -22.57 -25.35
CA LEU A 614 -37.65 -21.90 -25.54
C LEU A 614 -37.20 -21.14 -24.29
N THR A 615 -38.14 -20.49 -23.60
CA THR A 615 -37.88 -19.70 -22.39
C THR A 615 -37.15 -20.51 -21.29
N PRO A 616 -37.64 -21.69 -20.83
CA PRO A 616 -36.94 -22.48 -19.82
C PRO A 616 -35.59 -23.03 -20.31
N LEU A 617 -35.44 -23.31 -21.62
CA LEU A 617 -34.16 -23.75 -22.20
C LEU A 617 -33.13 -22.62 -22.17
N LEU A 618 -33.53 -21.39 -22.50
CA LEU A 618 -32.67 -20.22 -22.41
C LEU A 618 -32.24 -19.95 -20.97
N GLN A 619 -33.14 -20.09 -20.00
CA GLN A 619 -32.80 -19.99 -18.58
C GLN A 619 -31.81 -21.07 -18.13
N LEU A 620 -31.98 -22.31 -18.58
CA LEU A 620 -31.03 -23.39 -18.30
C LEU A 620 -29.65 -23.07 -18.88
N ARG A 621 -29.59 -22.58 -20.13
CA ARG A 621 -28.32 -22.16 -20.76
C ARG A 621 -27.68 -20.99 -20.04
N GLU A 622 -28.48 -20.02 -19.59
CA GLU A 622 -27.99 -18.92 -18.76
C GLU A 622 -27.33 -19.46 -17.48
N GLN A 623 -28.00 -20.38 -16.78
CA GLN A 623 -27.48 -20.98 -15.56
C GLN A 623 -26.21 -21.80 -15.80
N GLU A 624 -26.14 -22.56 -16.89
CA GLU A 624 -24.92 -23.30 -17.28
C GLU A 624 -23.76 -22.35 -17.54
N LEU A 625 -23.98 -21.30 -18.34
CA LEU A 625 -22.95 -20.32 -18.66
C LEU A 625 -22.50 -19.53 -17.43
N ILE A 626 -23.43 -19.14 -16.55
CA ILE A 626 -23.12 -18.50 -15.28
C ILE A 626 -22.26 -19.44 -14.42
N ARG A 627 -22.67 -20.69 -14.25
CA ARG A 627 -21.94 -21.68 -13.44
C ARG A 627 -20.51 -21.89 -13.94
N ASP A 628 -20.33 -21.92 -15.26
CA ASP A 628 -19.05 -22.27 -15.86
C ASP A 628 -18.13 -21.05 -16.02
N LYS A 629 -18.67 -19.85 -16.31
CA LYS A 629 -17.88 -18.63 -16.58
C LYS A 629 -17.71 -17.67 -15.40
N VAL A 630 -18.63 -17.63 -14.42
CA VAL A 630 -18.50 -16.70 -13.28
C VAL A 630 -17.29 -17.03 -12.39
N PRO A 631 -17.04 -18.29 -11.98
CA PRO A 631 -15.92 -18.61 -11.10
C PRO A 631 -14.54 -18.11 -11.61
N PRO A 632 -14.13 -18.34 -12.88
CA PRO A 632 -12.83 -17.86 -13.36
C PRO A 632 -12.74 -16.33 -13.42
N LEU A 633 -13.83 -15.62 -13.74
CA LEU A 633 -13.86 -14.15 -13.75
C LEU A 633 -13.69 -13.55 -12.34
N ARG A 634 -14.24 -14.23 -11.32
CA ARG A 634 -14.12 -13.80 -9.93
C ARG A 634 -12.78 -14.15 -9.29
N ALA A 635 -12.10 -15.19 -9.78
CA ALA A 635 -10.95 -15.77 -9.12
C ALA A 635 -9.85 -14.74 -8.79
N ALA A 636 -9.56 -13.80 -9.69
CA ALA A 636 -8.57 -12.75 -9.44
C ALA A 636 -8.99 -11.79 -8.31
N LEU A 637 -10.24 -11.33 -8.32
CA LEU A 637 -10.78 -10.47 -7.26
C LEU A 637 -10.88 -11.22 -5.92
N ASP A 638 -11.32 -12.47 -5.93
CA ASP A 638 -11.43 -13.28 -4.71
C ASP A 638 -10.04 -13.53 -4.06
N ARG A 639 -8.97 -13.67 -4.87
CA ARG A 639 -7.59 -13.72 -4.37
C ARG A 639 -7.19 -12.39 -3.71
N GLN A 640 -7.42 -11.27 -4.38
CA GLN A 640 -7.13 -9.94 -3.84
C GLN A 640 -7.89 -9.67 -2.53
N ILE A 641 -9.16 -10.03 -2.46
CA ILE A 641 -9.97 -9.94 -1.24
C ILE A 641 -9.38 -10.83 -0.14
N THR A 642 -8.92 -12.04 -0.47
CA THR A 642 -8.29 -12.93 0.51
C THR A 642 -6.99 -12.36 1.08
N TYR A 643 -6.17 -11.69 0.26
CA TYR A 643 -4.98 -10.98 0.76
C TYR A 643 -5.36 -9.80 1.63
N PHE A 644 -6.39 -9.05 1.23
CA PHE A 644 -6.89 -7.90 1.97
C PHE A 644 -7.43 -8.31 3.35
N GLU A 645 -8.13 -9.44 3.47
CA GLU A 645 -8.62 -9.98 4.75
C GLU A 645 -7.54 -10.47 5.73
N ALA A 646 -6.34 -10.77 5.25
CA ALA A 646 -5.21 -11.08 6.12
C ALA A 646 -4.86 -9.88 7.01
N CYS A 647 -5.20 -8.67 6.56
CA CYS A 647 -5.11 -7.46 7.35
C CYS A 647 -6.36 -7.29 8.21
N SER A 648 -6.18 -7.21 9.52
CA SER A 648 -7.27 -6.97 10.48
C SER A 648 -7.73 -5.51 10.45
N VAL A 649 -6.77 -4.58 10.47
CA VAL A 649 -6.96 -3.13 10.39
C VAL A 649 -5.76 -2.48 9.71
N ALA A 650 -6.01 -1.44 8.92
CA ALA A 650 -4.98 -0.63 8.32
C ALA A 650 -5.23 0.86 8.57
N LEU A 651 -4.16 1.61 8.79
CA LEU A 651 -4.17 3.06 8.90
C LEU A 651 -3.11 3.66 7.97
N LEU A 652 -3.52 4.59 7.12
CA LEU A 652 -2.65 5.43 6.30
C LEU A 652 -2.85 6.88 6.75
N THR A 653 -1.76 7.57 7.11
CA THR A 653 -1.77 9.03 7.25
C THR A 653 -0.67 9.66 6.42
N LEU A 654 -1.00 10.76 5.76
CA LEU A 654 -0.10 11.47 4.87
C LEU A 654 -0.18 12.97 5.17
N ALA A 655 0.98 13.57 5.40
CA ALA A 655 1.15 15.00 5.55
C ALA A 655 1.96 15.53 4.37
N TRP A 656 1.48 16.61 3.76
CA TRP A 656 2.17 17.27 2.66
C TRP A 656 2.67 18.65 3.08
N ASP A 657 3.85 18.99 2.60
CA ASP A 657 4.44 20.34 2.58
C ASP A 657 4.90 20.62 1.14
N PRO A 658 4.97 21.88 0.68
CA PRO A 658 5.47 22.18 -0.67
C PRO A 658 6.88 21.64 -0.98
N LYS A 659 7.66 21.31 0.05
CA LYS A 659 9.02 20.76 -0.07
C LYS A 659 9.13 19.29 0.34
N TYR A 660 8.21 18.77 1.14
CA TYR A 660 8.36 17.47 1.79
C TYR A 660 7.01 16.74 1.88
N PHE A 661 7.05 15.43 2.11
CA PHE A 661 5.90 14.69 2.58
C PHE A 661 6.31 13.71 3.67
N ASP A 662 5.42 13.48 4.62
CA ASP A 662 5.55 12.44 5.63
C ASP A 662 4.43 11.42 5.43
N LEU A 663 4.80 10.16 5.32
CA LEU A 663 3.91 9.03 5.10
C LEU A 663 4.03 8.06 6.28
N ALA A 664 2.90 7.79 6.90
CA ALA A 664 2.75 6.73 7.88
C ALA A 664 1.75 5.70 7.38
N PHE A 665 2.15 4.44 7.35
CA PHE A 665 1.25 3.34 7.06
C PHE A 665 1.44 2.22 8.06
N THR A 666 0.36 1.75 8.66
CA THR A 666 0.37 0.60 9.56
C THR A 666 -0.72 -0.36 9.14
N ALA A 667 -0.37 -1.60 8.83
CA ALA A 667 -1.29 -2.69 8.55
C ALA A 667 -1.03 -3.85 9.51
N VAL A 668 -2.03 -4.20 10.30
CA VAL A 668 -1.92 -5.28 11.29
C VAL A 668 -2.34 -6.59 10.64
N THR A 669 -1.37 -7.46 10.37
CA THR A 669 -1.60 -8.78 9.75
C THR A 669 -1.26 -9.88 10.76
N PRO A 670 -2.24 -10.34 11.57
CA PRO A 670 -2.00 -11.42 12.50
C PRO A 670 -1.59 -12.69 11.73
N LEU A 671 -0.47 -13.28 12.15
CA LEU A 671 0.05 -14.54 11.60
C LEU A 671 -0.63 -15.77 12.23
N ASP A 672 -1.37 -15.56 13.32
CA ASP A 672 -2.18 -16.61 13.92
C ASP A 672 -3.24 -17.08 12.92
N PRO A 673 -3.36 -18.39 12.67
CA PRO A 673 -4.51 -18.91 11.95
C PRO A 673 -5.76 -18.61 12.80
N GLU A 674 -6.61 -17.69 12.35
CA GLU A 674 -7.87 -17.45 13.03
C GLU A 674 -8.69 -18.75 13.16
N GLU A 675 -9.27 -18.94 14.35
CA GLU A 675 -10.22 -20.00 14.73
C GLU A 675 -11.44 -20.11 13.80
#